data_AF-A0A7M3MVV9-F1
#
_entry.id   AF-A0A7M3MVV9-F1
#
_cell.length_a   1.000
_cell.length_b   1.000
_cell.length_c   1.000
_cell.angle_alpha   90.00
_cell.angle_beta   90.00
_cell.angle_gamma   90.00
#
_symmetry.space_group_name_H-M   'P 1'
#
loop_
_entity.id
_entity.type
_entity.pdbx_description
1 polymer ?
#
loop_
_entity_poly.entity_id
_entity_poly.type
_entity_poly.pdbx_seq_one_letter_code
_entity_poly.pdbx_strand_id
1 'polypeptide(L)'
;MNTLFYQVAIFCLFTSLGVIVWFLPHPLCANPFEMELHKLHLNVESATVCEIGSSAGEILNHRFYARELRKGGESNQHFELKTMDRDFQVFSGFTSSKTRASDMFISSLLNEFEADNSEVFRNTNLASINKPQRHEQDDLDCPEVKEGEFLITSDTVFSGVKTMSGTVVVETGNRLTVTGTMRMLPGTSIYVERGSVLEIRGGLLTKRCNEMWNGIQVQGNSEKEQPEYPYDSLEVDDAGVVLIRENGTIEWAVDAIKTLDDRFLWPENREYYGGVVDCENGIFQNNRRGVAFMQYDFPNKSNFLLSFFYGNPEIPSRVGVTIWRCSDINFQQCHFEDFSETGISGINFHSWIYNNNFFANIPEAIKSQATFPFGSHLKVGTYKSQHHPNVFENNQYSIVANGTDFGKSLEIVNNIITKTDHYNFSQSFNAGIRISGPSIFEVTNNFIQEQSIGVWIQNTGMYGTGLRCNFLASTRSDSRVNYGILAQLENRYFQFKYNSFDMNVNGPDVKFFGTPTYSDVCRFDIGAAGDPARNCFTFNGNPQIVTEGTTRTFRYWIPTETHAICQIPGDHLSDMGENNYNTRDTRILADIYCGEFSVPLNLDSAYYATLEELKSLGWKFGLNSPDSRMLDLLEDKHLYRKHLIHQWWNSGNQSQIEALLKKDHSLIGRRNLLGFYLKTGNYTKAEQQMKSLSLESEDDQAFYYIQNIVLEYMRDTLPTELTSSQRSELISIAVNEELPSSVYARALFNKLDPSSGPFFPAEPGGFSNRQKREAPENTFEAKHNRPGFSLSPVPTSDEVTVTWETDVVVEGYSIYDIHGQQLQSRELGLSSGSRLDISDLPAGMYIIALKLEDGSIDTQKFIVQ
;
A
#
# COMPACT_ATOMS: atom_id res chain seq x y z
N MET A 1 -51.16 -31.00 -4.29
CA MET A 1 -50.83 -32.31 -4.91
C MET A 1 -49.38 -32.59 -4.54
N ASN A 2 -49.17 -33.43 -3.52
CA ASN A 2 -48.76 -34.84 -3.70
C ASN A 2 -47.38 -34.91 -4.39
N THR A 3 -46.30 -35.46 -3.85
CA THR A 3 -46.14 -36.45 -2.77
C THR A 3 -44.65 -36.83 -2.66
N LEU A 4 -44.22 -37.26 -1.45
CA LEU A 4 -43.26 -38.36 -1.16
C LEU A 4 -41.75 -38.19 -1.53
N PHE A 5 -40.71 -38.66 -0.82
CA PHE A 5 -40.52 -39.58 0.34
C PHE A 5 -39.05 -39.46 0.87
N TYR A 6 -38.79 -39.46 2.20
CA TYR A 6 -38.29 -40.58 3.07
C TYR A 6 -36.76 -40.82 3.04
N GLN A 7 -36.01 -41.18 4.10
CA GLN A 7 -36.25 -41.39 5.55
C GLN A 7 -34.93 -41.82 6.28
N VAL A 8 -34.90 -41.70 7.63
CA VAL A 8 -34.30 -42.64 8.65
C VAL A 8 -32.76 -42.61 8.87
N ALA A 9 -32.17 -42.70 10.09
CA ALA A 9 -32.62 -42.69 11.48
C ALA A 9 -31.45 -42.60 12.50
N ILE A 10 -31.72 -41.93 13.64
CA ILE A 10 -31.49 -42.27 15.06
C ILE A 10 -30.18 -42.96 15.51
N PHE A 11 -29.44 -42.33 16.44
CA PHE A 11 -29.19 -42.86 17.80
C PHE A 11 -28.75 -41.75 18.77
N CYS A 12 -29.47 -41.63 19.90
CA CYS A 12 -29.03 -40.90 21.10
C CYS A 12 -28.54 -41.92 22.13
N LEU A 13 -27.41 -41.64 22.79
CA LEU A 13 -27.07 -42.18 24.10
C LEU A 13 -26.38 -41.09 24.92
N PHE A 14 -26.92 -40.90 26.12
CA PHE A 14 -26.61 -39.89 27.13
C PHE A 14 -25.24 -40.05 27.79
N THR A 15 -24.65 -38.93 28.24
CA THR A 15 -23.99 -38.63 29.54
C THR A 15 -23.02 -37.46 29.31
N SER A 16 -22.82 -36.44 30.14
CA SER A 16 -23.52 -35.87 31.30
C SER A 16 -22.80 -34.55 31.63
N LEU A 17 -23.57 -33.50 31.94
CA LEU A 17 -23.22 -32.33 32.78
C LEU A 17 -22.23 -31.28 32.25
N GLY A 18 -22.74 -30.06 32.04
CA GLY A 18 -21.94 -28.82 32.00
C GLY A 18 -22.57 -27.75 31.12
N VAL A 19 -23.57 -27.04 31.65
CA VAL A 19 -24.39 -26.04 30.95
C VAL A 19 -23.54 -24.91 30.35
N ILE A 20 -23.56 -24.83 29.03
CA ILE A 20 -23.23 -23.66 28.22
C ILE A 20 -24.57 -23.03 27.81
N VAL A 21 -24.79 -21.75 28.13
CA VAL A 21 -25.91 -20.97 27.61
C VAL A 21 -25.43 -20.17 26.40
N TRP A 22 -25.89 -20.55 25.22
CA TRP A 22 -25.94 -19.69 24.03
C TRP A 22 -27.38 -19.21 23.85
N PHE A 23 -27.56 -17.91 23.65
CA PHE A 23 -28.80 -17.34 23.12
C PHE A 23 -28.57 -16.89 21.68
N LEU A 24 -29.36 -17.44 20.77
CA LEU A 24 -29.59 -16.94 19.41
C LEU A 24 -31.04 -17.31 19.00
N PRO A 25 -31.63 -16.71 17.95
CA PRO A 25 -32.77 -15.80 18.07
C PRO A 25 -34.03 -16.29 17.30
N HIS A 26 -35.19 -15.68 17.51
CA HIS A 26 -36.33 -15.81 16.59
C HIS A 26 -37.34 -14.63 16.68
N PRO A 27 -38.22 -14.41 15.67
CA PRO A 27 -38.56 -13.10 15.10
C PRO A 27 -40.10 -12.84 15.09
N LEU A 28 -40.54 -11.85 14.29
CA LEU A 28 -41.91 -11.55 13.80
C LEU A 28 -42.64 -10.40 14.54
N CYS A 29 -42.88 -9.27 13.89
CA CYS A 29 -44.06 -9.01 13.03
C CYS A 29 -44.13 -7.52 12.61
N ALA A 30 -44.77 -7.28 11.46
CA ALA A 30 -44.83 -6.00 10.75
C ALA A 30 -46.17 -5.25 10.93
N ASN A 31 -46.06 -3.91 10.96
CA ASN A 31 -46.90 -2.89 10.29
C ASN A 31 -48.29 -2.45 10.89
N PRO A 32 -48.89 -1.31 10.45
CA PRO A 32 -48.88 -0.03 11.19
C PRO A 32 -50.28 0.59 11.42
N PHE A 33 -50.47 1.52 12.37
CA PHE A 33 -51.61 2.47 12.39
C PHE A 33 -51.32 3.73 13.24
N GLU A 34 -51.84 4.86 12.75
CA GLU A 34 -51.80 6.23 13.30
C GLU A 34 -52.38 6.38 14.72
N MET A 35 -51.85 7.32 15.53
CA MET A 35 -52.63 8.41 16.14
C MET A 35 -51.79 9.36 17.02
N GLU A 36 -52.32 10.57 17.14
CA GLU A 36 -51.78 11.83 17.64
C GLU A 36 -51.41 11.94 19.14
N LEU A 37 -50.56 12.94 19.41
CA LEU A 37 -50.44 13.83 20.58
C LEU A 37 -51.22 13.50 21.87
N HIS A 38 -50.49 13.40 22.99
CA HIS A 38 -50.63 14.39 24.07
C HIS A 38 -49.47 14.38 25.09
N LYS A 39 -49.11 15.59 25.53
CA LYS A 39 -48.26 15.95 26.67
C LYS A 39 -48.63 15.19 27.95
N LEU A 40 -47.65 14.81 28.78
CA LEU A 40 -47.70 15.11 30.21
C LEU A 40 -46.31 15.02 30.88
N HIS A 41 -46.01 16.02 31.70
CA HIS A 41 -44.91 16.10 32.68
C HIS A 41 -44.99 14.99 33.75
N LEU A 42 -43.85 14.66 34.37
CA LEU A 42 -43.61 14.53 35.82
C LEU A 42 -42.13 14.12 36.01
N ASN A 43 -41.26 15.02 36.48
CA ASN A 43 -40.88 15.30 37.87
C ASN A 43 -40.13 14.17 38.61
N VAL A 44 -38.92 14.57 39.01
CA VAL A 44 -37.97 13.92 39.91
C VAL A 44 -38.54 13.84 41.33
N GLU A 45 -38.38 12.71 42.03
CA GLU A 45 -38.05 12.70 43.47
C GLU A 45 -37.57 11.33 43.98
N SER A 46 -36.43 11.40 44.70
CA SER A 46 -35.97 10.62 45.86
C SER A 46 -35.73 9.09 45.77
N ALA A 47 -34.45 8.75 45.66
CA ALA A 47 -33.61 8.01 46.62
C ALA A 47 -34.22 6.86 47.46
N THR A 48 -33.59 5.67 47.41
CA THR A 48 -32.92 5.09 48.61
C THR A 48 -31.84 4.07 48.23
N VAL A 49 -30.72 4.18 48.94
CA VAL A 49 -29.50 3.36 48.90
C VAL A 49 -29.67 2.09 49.73
N CYS A 50 -29.06 0.98 49.28
CA CYS A 50 -28.52 -0.07 50.14
C CYS A 50 -27.13 -0.45 49.63
N GLU A 51 -26.09 -0.05 50.38
CA GLU A 51 -24.72 -0.58 50.35
C GLU A 51 -24.72 -2.06 50.81
N ILE A 52 -23.81 -2.94 50.40
CA ILE A 52 -22.43 -3.18 50.89
C ILE A 52 -21.87 -4.30 49.97
N GLY A 53 -20.61 -4.38 49.52
CA GLY A 53 -19.41 -3.59 49.76
C GLY A 53 -18.15 -4.22 49.11
N SER A 54 -17.03 -3.51 49.29
CA SER A 54 -15.61 -3.89 49.07
C SER A 54 -15.15 -4.14 47.63
N SER A 55 -13.99 -3.69 47.13
CA SER A 55 -12.88 -2.87 47.66
C SER A 55 -11.83 -2.78 46.54
N ALA A 56 -11.31 -1.59 46.26
CA ALA A 56 -9.91 -1.30 45.88
C ALA A 56 -9.87 0.10 45.26
N GLY A 57 -9.27 1.05 45.98
CA GLY A 57 -8.95 2.35 45.43
C GLY A 57 -7.65 2.27 44.63
N GLU A 58 -7.63 2.91 43.47
CA GLU A 58 -6.39 3.38 42.87
C GLU A 58 -6.41 4.90 42.72
N ILE A 59 -5.27 5.44 43.12
CA ILE A 59 -4.93 6.84 43.28
C ILE A 59 -4.53 7.38 41.90
N LEU A 60 -5.29 8.37 41.41
CA LEU A 60 -4.91 9.18 40.26
C LEU A 60 -3.67 10.01 40.61
N ASN A 61 -2.51 9.59 40.12
CA ASN A 61 -1.30 10.40 40.09
C ASN A 61 -1.15 11.05 38.71
N HIS A 62 -1.45 12.35 38.64
CA HIS A 62 -0.91 13.22 37.61
C HIS A 62 0.61 13.33 37.77
N ARG A 63 1.39 13.11 36.70
CA ARG A 63 2.74 13.66 36.58
C ARG A 63 2.94 14.33 35.22
N PHE A 64 3.14 15.64 35.32
CA PHE A 64 3.78 16.49 34.34
C PHE A 64 5.23 16.05 34.10
N TYR A 65 5.66 16.08 32.83
CA TYR A 65 7.05 16.01 32.43
C TYR A 65 7.77 17.31 32.83
N ALA A 66 8.82 17.19 33.64
CA ALA A 66 9.80 18.25 33.86
C ALA A 66 11.18 17.79 33.41
N ARG A 67 11.75 18.63 32.55
CA ARG A 67 13.07 18.64 31.91
C ARG A 67 14.21 18.51 32.94
N GLU A 68 15.08 17.52 32.81
CA GLU A 68 16.35 17.50 33.54
C GLU A 68 17.35 18.50 32.91
N LEU A 69 17.72 19.51 33.68
CA LEU A 69 18.96 20.26 33.53
C LEU A 69 19.90 19.84 34.66
N ARG A 70 21.06 19.27 34.32
CA ARG A 70 22.17 19.03 35.25
C ARG A 70 22.65 20.36 35.86
N LYS A 71 22.73 20.43 37.20
CA LYS A 71 23.94 20.83 37.97
C LYS A 71 23.69 20.88 39.49
N GLY A 72 24.46 20.06 40.21
CA GLY A 72 25.10 20.21 41.53
C GLY A 72 24.49 21.04 42.68
N GLY A 73 24.56 20.46 43.89
CA GLY A 73 24.90 21.21 45.11
C GLY A 73 23.84 21.20 46.24
N GLU A 74 24.11 20.37 47.24
CA GLU A 74 23.79 20.44 48.68
C GLU A 74 22.65 21.33 49.25
N SER A 75 21.94 20.68 50.19
CA SER A 75 21.49 21.16 51.52
C SER A 75 19.97 21.28 51.79
N ASN A 76 19.60 20.76 52.96
CA ASN A 76 18.28 20.71 53.59
C ASN A 76 17.64 22.08 53.80
N GLN A 77 16.31 22.18 53.69
CA GLN A 77 15.42 22.72 54.72
C GLN A 77 13.93 22.65 54.34
N HIS A 78 13.10 22.20 55.29
CA HIS A 78 11.63 22.34 55.30
C HIS A 78 11.21 23.81 55.37
N PHE A 79 10.13 24.21 54.69
CA PHE A 79 9.20 25.24 55.19
C PHE A 79 7.79 25.12 54.54
N GLU A 80 6.77 25.24 55.40
CA GLU A 80 5.34 25.31 55.12
C GLU A 80 4.94 26.57 54.33
N LEU A 81 3.84 26.50 53.58
CA LEU A 81 3.18 27.68 53.02
C LEU A 81 1.68 27.70 53.37
N LYS A 82 1.32 28.72 54.17
CA LYS A 82 -0.03 29.19 54.49
C LYS A 82 -0.68 29.86 53.28
N THR A 83 -1.99 29.70 53.19
CA THR A 83 -2.92 30.42 52.32
C THR A 83 -3.14 31.87 52.75
N MET A 84 -3.30 32.78 51.78
CA MET A 84 -4.07 34.02 51.93
C MET A 84 -4.50 34.59 50.57
N ASP A 85 -5.80 34.90 50.50
CA ASP A 85 -6.55 35.58 49.44
C ASP A 85 -6.03 36.98 49.07
N ARG A 86 -6.22 37.39 47.80
CA ARG A 86 -7.21 38.43 47.42
C ARG A 86 -7.21 38.80 45.92
N ASP A 87 -8.44 38.81 45.40
CA ASP A 87 -9.06 39.78 44.48
C ASP A 87 -8.45 40.05 43.09
N PHE A 88 -9.16 39.59 42.05
CA PHE A 88 -9.30 40.35 40.81
C PHE A 88 -10.74 40.33 40.31
N GLN A 89 -11.31 41.53 40.16
CA GLN A 89 -12.69 41.79 39.76
C GLN A 89 -12.96 41.49 38.29
N VAL A 90 -14.17 40.99 38.08
CA VAL A 90 -14.84 40.70 36.81
C VAL A 90 -15.15 41.98 36.05
N PHE A 91 -14.76 42.03 34.76
CA PHE A 91 -15.48 42.80 33.74
C PHE A 91 -15.96 41.85 32.65
N SER A 92 -17.27 41.82 32.49
CA SER A 92 -18.06 40.99 31.58
C SER A 92 -17.99 41.48 30.13
N GLY A 93 -17.84 40.56 29.17
CA GLY A 93 -18.13 40.82 27.76
C GLY A 93 -17.79 39.64 26.84
N PHE A 94 -18.83 39.02 26.27
CA PHE A 94 -18.82 37.98 25.21
C PHE A 94 -18.41 36.54 25.61
N THR A 95 -19.39 35.77 26.06
CA THR A 95 -19.38 34.30 25.98
C THR A 95 -20.12 33.87 24.71
N SER A 96 -19.43 33.23 23.75
CA SER A 96 -20.09 32.39 22.74
C SER A 96 -20.03 30.93 23.20
N SER A 97 -21.21 30.34 23.40
CA SER A 97 -21.43 28.96 23.82
C SER A 97 -21.30 27.98 22.63
N LYS A 98 -20.23 28.05 21.84
CA LYS A 98 -20.12 27.31 20.57
C LYS A 98 -18.97 26.29 20.45
N THR A 99 -18.09 26.16 21.44
CA THR A 99 -16.97 25.18 21.38
C THR A 99 -17.21 23.89 22.18
N ARG A 100 -18.19 23.84 23.09
CA ARG A 100 -18.29 22.72 24.04
C ARG A 100 -18.88 21.41 23.51
N ALA A 101 -19.64 21.41 22.41
CA ALA A 101 -20.35 20.21 21.95
C ALA A 101 -19.51 19.33 21.00
N SER A 102 -18.74 19.96 20.11
CA SER A 102 -17.77 19.28 19.24
C SER A 102 -16.58 18.75 20.04
N ASP A 103 -16.07 19.53 20.99
CA ASP A 103 -14.98 19.12 21.86
C ASP A 103 -15.38 17.98 22.81
N MET A 104 -16.66 17.89 23.22
CA MET A 104 -17.13 16.79 24.08
C MET A 104 -17.31 15.46 23.33
N PHE A 105 -17.72 15.48 22.06
CA PHE A 105 -17.88 14.25 21.27
C PHE A 105 -16.53 13.76 20.74
N ILE A 106 -15.65 14.67 20.33
CA ILE A 106 -14.28 14.37 19.90
C ILE A 106 -13.42 13.95 21.09
N SER A 107 -13.55 14.59 22.27
CA SER A 107 -12.84 14.13 23.47
C SER A 107 -13.40 12.84 24.04
N SER A 108 -14.70 12.51 23.92
CA SER A 108 -15.18 11.20 24.36
C SER A 108 -14.69 10.08 23.43
N LEU A 109 -14.69 10.30 22.11
CA LEU A 109 -14.09 9.37 21.14
C LEU A 109 -12.58 9.23 21.36
N LEU A 110 -11.84 10.33 21.55
CA LEU A 110 -10.41 10.30 21.84
C LEU A 110 -10.11 9.68 23.20
N ASN A 111 -10.93 9.88 24.24
CA ASN A 111 -10.71 9.31 25.57
C ASN A 111 -11.09 7.83 25.65
N GLU A 112 -12.15 7.37 24.96
CA GLU A 112 -12.45 5.94 24.81
C GLU A 112 -11.40 5.25 23.94
N PHE A 113 -10.91 5.94 22.89
CA PHE A 113 -9.82 5.48 22.03
C PHE A 113 -8.46 5.46 22.72
N GLU A 114 -8.12 6.44 23.55
CA GLU A 114 -6.92 6.44 24.39
C GLU A 114 -7.01 5.40 25.51
N ALA A 115 -8.21 5.13 26.06
CA ALA A 115 -8.40 4.10 27.07
C ALA A 115 -8.21 2.68 26.49
N ASP A 116 -8.82 2.37 25.35
CA ASP A 116 -8.66 1.07 24.66
C ASP A 116 -7.25 0.90 24.08
N ASN A 117 -6.67 1.97 23.50
CA ASN A 117 -5.28 1.94 23.06
C ASN A 117 -4.31 1.88 24.24
N SER A 118 -4.63 2.42 25.43
CA SER A 118 -3.76 2.26 26.60
C SER A 118 -3.69 0.81 27.08
N GLU A 119 -4.72 0.00 26.84
CA GLU A 119 -4.71 -1.43 27.14
C GLU A 119 -3.92 -2.23 26.09
N VAL A 120 -3.98 -1.83 24.82
CA VAL A 120 -3.10 -2.33 23.74
C VAL A 120 -1.64 -1.89 23.98
N PHE A 121 -1.41 -0.65 24.40
CA PHE A 121 -0.11 -0.10 24.78
C PHE A 121 0.41 -0.67 26.11
N ARG A 122 -0.46 -1.10 27.03
CA ARG A 122 -0.08 -1.84 28.24
C ARG A 122 0.26 -3.29 27.93
N ASN A 123 -0.42 -3.91 26.96
CA ASN A 123 -0.09 -5.25 26.48
C ASN A 123 1.16 -5.26 25.58
N THR A 124 1.46 -4.18 24.85
CA THR A 124 2.78 -4.01 24.19
C THR A 124 3.88 -3.60 25.18
N ASN A 125 3.57 -2.91 26.29
CA ASN A 125 4.53 -2.68 27.39
C ASN A 125 4.77 -3.90 28.28
N LEU A 126 3.92 -4.93 28.24
CA LEU A 126 4.22 -6.25 28.80
C LEU A 126 5.20 -7.04 27.92
N ALA A 127 5.40 -6.61 26.67
CA ALA A 127 6.57 -6.91 25.86
C ALA A 127 7.63 -5.80 26.02
N SER A 128 8.03 -5.50 27.27
CA SER A 128 9.42 -5.11 27.50
C SER A 128 10.31 -6.33 27.18
N ILE A 129 10.38 -6.69 25.89
CA ILE A 129 11.48 -7.48 25.36
C ILE A 129 12.66 -6.57 25.61
N ASN A 130 13.44 -6.88 26.64
CA ASN A 130 14.77 -6.32 26.80
C ASN A 130 15.39 -6.33 25.42
N LYS A 131 15.71 -5.16 24.84
CA LYS A 131 16.56 -5.08 23.65
C LYS A 131 17.68 -6.10 23.88
N PRO A 132 17.78 -7.18 23.10
CA PRO A 132 18.76 -8.20 23.38
C PRO A 132 20.11 -7.50 23.38
N GLN A 133 20.75 -7.49 24.56
CA GLN A 133 22.10 -6.98 24.68
C GLN A 133 22.93 -7.71 23.63
N ARG A 134 23.74 -6.96 22.88
CA ARG A 134 24.76 -7.52 21.97
C ARG A 134 25.36 -8.76 22.62
N HIS A 135 25.05 -9.93 22.08
CA HIS A 135 25.90 -11.08 22.27
C HIS A 135 27.13 -10.84 21.39
N GLU A 136 28.04 -9.98 21.88
CA GLU A 136 29.43 -9.90 21.44
C GLU A 136 30.10 -11.24 21.79
N GLN A 137 29.89 -12.23 20.92
CA GLN A 137 30.78 -13.37 20.80
C GLN A 137 30.73 -13.91 19.36
N ASP A 138 30.91 -13.00 18.40
CA ASP A 138 31.34 -13.33 17.05
C ASP A 138 32.81 -13.78 17.13
N ASP A 139 33.00 -15.07 17.45
CA ASP A 139 34.30 -15.74 17.46
C ASP A 139 35.00 -15.63 16.10
N LEU A 140 36.28 -15.30 16.16
CA LEU A 140 37.25 -15.13 15.06
C LEU A 140 37.49 -16.36 14.17
N ASP A 141 36.70 -17.43 14.26
CA ASP A 141 36.90 -18.66 13.48
C ASP A 141 35.54 -19.26 13.05
N CYS A 142 35.07 -18.89 11.86
CA CYS A 142 33.87 -19.46 11.24
C CYS A 142 34.20 -20.88 10.73
N PRO A 143 33.54 -21.94 11.22
CA PRO A 143 33.84 -23.30 10.79
C PRO A 143 33.54 -23.49 9.30
N GLU A 144 34.35 -24.33 8.63
CA GLU A 144 34.08 -24.69 7.24
C GLU A 144 32.74 -25.40 7.08
N VAL A 145 32.01 -25.03 6.02
CA VAL A 145 30.82 -25.75 5.58
C VAL A 145 31.26 -27.14 5.13
N LYS A 146 30.67 -28.18 5.71
CA LYS A 146 30.88 -29.56 5.29
C LYS A 146 29.93 -29.87 4.14
N GLU A 147 30.47 -30.46 3.07
CA GLU A 147 29.63 -31.05 2.03
C GLU A 147 28.82 -32.21 2.63
N GLY A 148 27.49 -32.09 2.60
CA GLY A 148 26.57 -33.11 3.09
C GLY A 148 25.24 -32.55 3.62
N GLU A 149 24.22 -33.40 3.59
CA GLU A 149 22.88 -33.08 4.11
C GLU A 149 22.66 -33.73 5.48
N PHE A 150 21.99 -33.01 6.37
CA PHE A 150 21.44 -33.51 7.62
C PHE A 150 20.00 -33.92 7.37
N LEU A 151 19.80 -35.19 7.05
CA LEU A 151 18.49 -35.77 6.75
C LEU A 151 17.71 -36.05 8.03
N ILE A 152 16.47 -35.57 8.09
CA ILE A 152 15.48 -35.90 9.13
C ILE A 152 14.55 -36.97 8.55
N THR A 153 14.89 -38.23 8.81
CA THR A 153 14.22 -39.42 8.24
C THR A 153 13.18 -40.04 9.19
N SER A 154 12.96 -39.42 10.35
CA SER A 154 11.96 -39.77 11.35
C SER A 154 11.62 -38.53 12.18
N ASP A 155 10.42 -38.49 12.76
CA ASP A 155 10.00 -37.41 13.66
C ASP A 155 11.07 -37.12 14.72
N THR A 156 11.56 -35.88 14.71
CA THR A 156 12.74 -35.47 15.49
C THR A 156 12.43 -34.21 16.27
N VAL A 157 12.76 -34.20 17.56
CA VAL A 157 12.75 -33.01 18.40
C VAL A 157 14.18 -32.56 18.68
N PHE A 158 14.47 -31.31 18.36
CA PHE A 158 15.74 -30.66 18.60
C PHE A 158 15.61 -29.58 19.70
N SER A 159 16.25 -29.79 20.85
CA SER A 159 16.11 -28.93 22.04
C SER A 159 17.41 -28.30 22.54
N GLY A 160 18.56 -28.63 21.95
CA GLY A 160 19.88 -28.13 22.36
C GLY A 160 20.37 -26.93 21.54
N VAL A 161 21.66 -26.59 21.68
CA VAL A 161 22.35 -25.67 20.77
C VAL A 161 23.20 -26.49 19.81
N LYS A 162 23.05 -26.29 18.50
CA LYS A 162 23.85 -27.01 17.49
C LYS A 162 24.20 -26.11 16.32
N THR A 163 25.45 -26.16 15.91
CA THR A 163 25.88 -25.57 14.64
C THR A 163 25.60 -26.56 13.52
N MET A 164 24.85 -26.13 12.50
CA MET A 164 24.56 -26.91 11.32
C MET A 164 25.61 -26.58 10.27
N SER A 165 26.55 -27.52 10.08
CA SER A 165 27.66 -27.34 9.14
C SER A 165 27.28 -27.64 7.68
N GLY A 166 26.00 -27.90 7.39
CA GLY A 166 25.49 -28.35 6.11
C GLY A 166 23.96 -28.20 6.08
N THR A 167 23.38 -28.41 4.92
CA THR A 167 21.94 -28.25 4.67
C THR A 167 21.12 -29.24 5.51
N VAL A 168 19.98 -28.80 6.03
CA VAL A 168 19.01 -29.68 6.71
C VAL A 168 17.91 -30.03 5.74
N VAL A 169 17.51 -31.29 5.68
CA VAL A 169 16.38 -31.74 4.85
C VAL A 169 15.40 -32.47 5.75
N VAL A 170 14.17 -31.93 5.85
CA VAL A 170 13.05 -32.64 6.47
C VAL A 170 12.42 -33.50 5.38
N GLU A 171 12.69 -34.80 5.42
CA GLU A 171 12.23 -35.71 4.37
C GLU A 171 10.71 -35.91 4.46
N THR A 172 10.12 -36.17 3.29
CA THR A 172 8.68 -36.46 3.13
C THR A 172 8.12 -37.38 4.22
N GLY A 173 7.01 -36.97 4.84
CA GLY A 173 6.31 -37.74 5.88
C GLY A 173 6.86 -37.58 7.30
N ASN A 174 7.89 -36.75 7.52
CA ASN A 174 8.50 -36.54 8.83
C ASN A 174 8.28 -35.12 9.37
N ARG A 175 8.38 -34.98 10.70
CA ARG A 175 8.35 -33.70 11.42
C ARG A 175 9.68 -33.40 12.10
N LEU A 176 10.22 -32.20 11.86
CA LEU A 176 11.29 -31.62 12.69
C LEU A 176 10.70 -30.56 13.63
N THR A 177 10.79 -30.77 14.94
CA THR A 177 10.39 -29.78 15.95
C THR A 177 11.63 -29.15 16.60
N VAL A 178 11.79 -27.85 16.46
CA VAL A 178 12.91 -27.06 17.01
C VAL A 178 12.43 -26.27 18.22
N THR A 179 12.91 -26.67 19.40
CA THR A 179 12.73 -25.97 20.69
C THR A 179 14.04 -25.37 21.22
N GLY A 180 15.18 -25.76 20.64
CA GLY A 180 16.52 -25.25 20.95
C GLY A 180 17.01 -24.18 19.96
N THR A 181 18.33 -24.04 19.85
CA THR A 181 18.99 -23.10 18.92
C THR A 181 19.76 -23.83 17.83
N MET A 182 19.39 -23.61 16.57
CA MET A 182 20.18 -24.04 15.41
C MET A 182 20.94 -22.85 14.84
N ARG A 183 22.28 -22.96 14.83
CA ARG A 183 23.19 -21.95 14.26
C ARG A 183 23.63 -22.40 12.88
N MET A 184 23.20 -21.69 11.86
CA MET A 184 23.39 -22.02 10.45
C MET A 184 24.69 -21.39 9.94
N LEU A 185 25.50 -22.16 9.21
CA LEU A 185 26.67 -21.62 8.51
C LEU A 185 26.25 -20.83 7.24
N PRO A 186 27.10 -19.93 6.73
CA PRO A 186 26.84 -19.22 5.48
C PRO A 186 26.55 -20.21 4.34
N GLY A 187 25.59 -19.88 3.48
CA GLY A 187 25.19 -20.71 2.34
C GLY A 187 24.37 -21.98 2.68
N THR A 188 24.10 -22.27 3.96
CA THR A 188 23.27 -23.42 4.35
C THR A 188 21.77 -23.07 4.35
N SER A 189 20.95 -24.07 4.02
CA SER A 189 19.48 -23.97 3.93
C SER A 189 18.81 -25.03 4.81
N ILE A 190 17.51 -24.85 5.08
CA ILE A 190 16.62 -25.92 5.55
C ILE A 190 15.60 -26.17 4.44
N TYR A 191 15.53 -27.39 3.91
CA TYR A 191 14.48 -27.83 2.99
C TYR A 191 13.39 -28.58 3.74
N VAL A 192 12.15 -28.21 3.50
CA VAL A 192 10.94 -28.87 4.00
C VAL A 192 10.27 -29.49 2.78
N GLU A 193 10.40 -30.81 2.64
CA GLU A 193 9.84 -31.53 1.49
C GLU A 193 8.31 -31.61 1.56
N ARG A 194 7.69 -32.00 0.45
CA ARG A 194 6.25 -32.32 0.40
C ARG A 194 5.88 -33.32 1.50
N GLY A 195 4.67 -33.18 2.05
CA GLY A 195 4.17 -34.02 3.13
C GLY A 195 4.98 -33.96 4.44
N SER A 196 5.91 -33.02 4.60
CA SER A 196 6.75 -32.87 5.80
C SER A 196 6.42 -31.59 6.57
N VAL A 197 6.81 -31.55 7.85
CA VAL A 197 6.54 -30.41 8.74
C VAL A 197 7.82 -29.95 9.44
N LEU A 198 8.13 -28.66 9.33
CA LEU A 198 9.09 -27.99 10.21
C LEU A 198 8.33 -27.13 11.22
N GLU A 199 8.48 -27.43 12.50
CA GLU A 199 7.89 -26.66 13.59
C GLU A 199 8.96 -25.97 14.43
N ILE A 200 8.93 -24.65 14.51
CA ILE A 200 9.77 -23.84 15.39
C ILE A 200 8.94 -23.43 16.59
N ARG A 201 9.05 -24.17 17.69
CA ARG A 201 8.26 -23.99 18.91
C ARG A 201 9.13 -23.41 20.01
N GLY A 202 9.13 -22.09 20.15
CA GLY A 202 10.03 -21.36 21.06
C GLY A 202 11.53 -21.52 20.75
N GLY A 203 11.87 -22.19 19.64
CA GLY A 203 13.24 -22.36 19.17
C GLY A 203 13.78 -21.15 18.41
N LEU A 204 15.09 -21.14 18.18
CA LEU A 204 15.82 -20.08 17.49
C LEU A 204 16.60 -20.66 16.30
N LEU A 205 16.32 -20.17 15.10
CA LEU A 205 17.14 -20.38 13.91
C LEU A 205 17.91 -19.09 13.61
N THR A 206 19.25 -19.16 13.64
CA THR A 206 20.11 -17.96 13.50
C THR A 206 21.41 -18.28 12.76
N LYS A 207 22.19 -17.27 12.38
CA LYS A 207 23.52 -17.44 11.79
C LYS A 207 24.55 -17.84 12.85
N ARG A 208 25.60 -18.57 12.45
CA ARG A 208 26.79 -18.84 13.29
C ARG A 208 27.90 -17.81 13.09
N CYS A 209 28.03 -17.30 11.87
CA CYS A 209 29.12 -16.45 11.41
C CYS A 209 28.60 -15.03 11.11
N ASN A 210 29.43 -14.16 10.52
CA ASN A 210 29.04 -12.79 10.23
C ASN A 210 28.03 -12.72 9.08
N GLU A 211 28.16 -13.61 8.10
CA GLU A 211 27.29 -13.70 6.94
C GLU A 211 25.94 -14.36 7.27
N MET A 212 24.91 -13.96 6.53
CA MET A 212 23.59 -14.55 6.62
C MET A 212 23.58 -15.99 6.07
N TRP A 213 22.66 -16.79 6.58
CA TRP A 213 22.33 -18.10 6.02
C TRP A 213 21.20 -17.99 5.00
N ASN A 214 20.97 -19.02 4.19
CA ASN A 214 20.05 -18.92 3.03
C ASN A 214 18.57 -18.98 3.42
N GLY A 215 18.26 -19.48 4.63
CA GLY A 215 16.90 -19.58 5.14
C GLY A 215 16.21 -20.92 4.89
N ILE A 216 14.89 -20.93 5.03
CA ILE A 216 14.03 -22.11 4.85
C ILE A 216 13.40 -22.11 3.47
N GLN A 217 13.34 -23.27 2.84
CA GLN A 217 12.71 -23.52 1.56
C GLN A 217 11.64 -24.60 1.71
N VAL A 218 10.41 -24.26 1.33
CA VAL A 218 9.23 -25.09 1.58
C VAL A 218 8.67 -25.53 0.25
N GLN A 219 8.79 -26.83 -0.03
CA GLN A 219 8.22 -27.43 -1.22
C GLN A 219 6.70 -27.34 -1.17
N GLY A 220 6.09 -26.74 -2.18
CA GLY A 220 4.67 -26.83 -2.44
C GLY A 220 4.33 -27.86 -3.51
N ASN A 221 3.06 -27.85 -3.91
CA ASN A 221 2.56 -28.59 -5.05
C ASN A 221 1.66 -27.65 -5.86
N SER A 222 2.15 -27.15 -7.00
CA SER A 222 1.43 -26.17 -7.81
C SER A 222 0.16 -26.71 -8.47
N GLU A 223 -0.05 -28.03 -8.47
CA GLU A 223 -1.18 -28.71 -9.09
C GLU A 223 -2.23 -29.20 -8.06
N LYS A 224 -1.98 -29.01 -6.76
CA LYS A 224 -2.82 -29.50 -5.68
C LYS A 224 -3.13 -28.39 -4.67
N GLU A 225 -4.35 -28.40 -4.12
CA GLU A 225 -4.70 -27.55 -2.97
C GLU A 225 -3.81 -27.87 -1.74
N GLN A 226 -3.44 -26.84 -0.99
CA GLN A 226 -2.67 -26.97 0.24
C GLN A 226 -3.43 -27.80 1.29
N PRO A 227 -2.73 -28.51 2.20
CA PRO A 227 -3.37 -29.24 3.28
C PRO A 227 -4.13 -28.30 4.23
N GLU A 228 -5.18 -28.83 4.88
CA GLU A 228 -5.93 -28.10 5.91
C GLU A 228 -5.29 -28.28 7.30
N TYR A 229 -5.47 -27.30 8.17
CA TYR A 229 -5.14 -27.44 9.59
C TYR A 229 -6.13 -28.44 10.26
N PRO A 230 -5.68 -29.29 11.21
CA PRO A 230 -4.32 -29.43 11.73
C PRO A 230 -3.41 -30.32 10.86
N TYR A 231 -2.14 -29.94 10.75
CA TYR A 231 -1.12 -30.61 9.92
C TYR A 231 -0.51 -31.86 10.60
N ASP A 232 -1.35 -32.69 11.21
CA ASP A 232 -0.92 -33.88 11.96
C ASP A 232 -0.75 -35.11 11.06
N SER A 233 -1.39 -35.11 9.88
CA SER A 233 -1.28 -36.17 8.88
C SER A 233 -1.30 -35.54 7.50
N LEU A 234 -0.20 -35.65 6.76
CA LEU A 234 -0.05 -35.14 5.40
C LEU A 234 0.17 -36.30 4.44
N GLU A 235 -0.41 -36.20 3.24
CA GLU A 235 -0.08 -37.09 2.13
C GLU A 235 1.31 -36.77 1.58
N VAL A 236 1.94 -37.75 0.92
CA VAL A 236 3.32 -37.60 0.41
C VAL A 236 3.50 -36.48 -0.63
N ASP A 237 2.42 -36.08 -1.29
CA ASP A 237 2.39 -35.02 -2.29
C ASP A 237 1.69 -33.74 -1.82
N ASP A 238 1.27 -33.68 -0.54
CA ASP A 238 0.82 -32.42 0.08
C ASP A 238 1.98 -31.43 0.14
N ALA A 239 1.66 -30.13 0.17
CA ALA A 239 2.67 -29.12 0.40
C ALA A 239 3.38 -29.34 1.75
N GLY A 240 4.69 -29.10 1.79
CA GLY A 240 5.44 -28.97 3.03
C GLY A 240 4.91 -27.80 3.85
N VAL A 241 5.05 -27.90 5.17
CA VAL A 241 4.45 -26.96 6.12
C VAL A 241 5.51 -26.42 7.09
N VAL A 242 5.57 -25.11 7.24
CA VAL A 242 6.34 -24.45 8.31
C VAL A 242 5.39 -23.88 9.36
N LEU A 243 5.57 -24.34 10.60
CA LEU A 243 4.85 -23.87 11.77
C LEU A 243 5.79 -23.04 12.65
N ILE A 244 5.37 -21.83 13.02
CA ILE A 244 6.08 -21.02 14.02
C ILE A 244 5.14 -20.76 15.17
N ARG A 245 5.55 -21.15 16.38
CA ARG A 245 4.73 -21.12 17.60
C ARG A 245 5.55 -20.68 18.80
N GLU A 246 4.88 -20.16 19.81
CA GLU A 246 5.46 -19.91 21.15
C GLU A 246 6.73 -19.05 21.12
N ASN A 247 6.73 -17.93 20.37
CA ASN A 247 7.89 -17.07 20.14
C ASN A 247 9.04 -17.73 19.37
N GLY A 248 8.75 -18.75 18.55
CA GLY A 248 9.71 -19.30 17.60
C GLY A 248 10.31 -18.19 16.73
N THR A 249 11.63 -18.18 16.60
CA THR A 249 12.37 -17.05 16.01
C THR A 249 13.23 -17.50 14.84
N ILE A 250 13.15 -16.78 13.74
CA ILE A 250 14.03 -16.91 12.57
C ILE A 250 14.76 -15.58 12.38
N GLU A 251 16.09 -15.59 12.43
CA GLU A 251 16.88 -14.39 12.26
C GLU A 251 18.13 -14.56 11.40
N TRP A 252 18.59 -13.42 10.87
CA TRP A 252 19.79 -13.30 10.04
C TRP A 252 19.84 -14.22 8.82
N ALA A 253 18.68 -14.47 8.21
CA ALA A 253 18.56 -15.17 6.93
C ALA A 253 18.49 -14.18 5.76
N VAL A 254 18.97 -14.62 4.59
CA VAL A 254 18.76 -13.90 3.32
C VAL A 254 17.26 -13.86 3.00
N ASP A 255 16.59 -15.00 3.03
CA ASP A 255 15.14 -15.12 2.94
C ASP A 255 14.69 -16.08 4.05
N ALA A 256 14.10 -15.60 5.14
CA ALA A 256 13.76 -16.48 6.27
C ALA A 256 12.91 -17.68 5.84
N ILE A 257 11.90 -17.47 4.98
CA ILE A 257 11.15 -18.55 4.33
C ILE A 257 10.89 -18.22 2.85
N LYS A 258 11.08 -19.20 1.96
CA LYS A 258 10.62 -19.18 0.56
C LYS A 258 9.74 -20.39 0.26
N THR A 259 8.62 -20.17 -0.43
CA THR A 259 7.72 -21.27 -0.86
C THR A 259 8.12 -21.80 -2.24
N LEU A 260 9.34 -22.31 -2.35
CA LEU A 260 9.92 -22.95 -3.54
C LEU A 260 11.01 -23.94 -3.11
N ASP A 261 11.60 -24.64 -4.08
CA ASP A 261 12.84 -25.41 -3.89
C ASP A 261 13.87 -25.04 -4.96
N ASP A 262 14.99 -24.45 -4.55
CA ASP A 262 16.08 -24.00 -5.41
C ASP A 262 17.09 -25.09 -5.79
N ARG A 263 16.93 -26.32 -5.29
CA ARG A 263 17.63 -27.49 -5.81
C ARG A 263 17.19 -27.80 -7.24
N PHE A 264 16.01 -27.30 -7.63
CA PHE A 264 15.50 -27.34 -8.99
C PHE A 264 15.71 -25.99 -9.67
N LEU A 265 16.10 -26.04 -10.95
CA LEU A 265 16.26 -24.85 -11.78
C LEU A 265 14.92 -24.47 -12.40
N TRP A 266 14.87 -23.29 -13.04
CA TRP A 266 13.74 -22.93 -13.87
C TRP A 266 13.80 -23.73 -15.19
N PRO A 267 12.66 -24.23 -15.71
CA PRO A 267 11.30 -24.02 -15.24
C PRO A 267 10.79 -25.05 -14.20
N GLU A 268 11.54 -26.10 -13.90
CA GLU A 268 11.11 -27.23 -13.05
C GLU A 268 10.74 -26.81 -11.62
N ASN A 269 11.42 -25.81 -11.06
CA ASN A 269 11.14 -25.32 -9.71
C ASN A 269 9.72 -24.76 -9.52
N ARG A 270 9.00 -24.46 -10.61
CA ARG A 270 7.59 -24.03 -10.58
C ARG A 270 6.67 -25.10 -10.00
N GLU A 271 7.00 -26.38 -10.18
CA GLU A 271 6.22 -27.50 -9.64
C GLU A 271 6.24 -27.52 -8.10
N TYR A 272 7.26 -26.91 -7.49
CA TYR A 272 7.48 -26.87 -6.05
C TYR A 272 6.99 -25.56 -5.41
N TYR A 273 6.23 -24.74 -6.12
CA TYR A 273 5.60 -23.55 -5.52
C TYR A 273 4.37 -23.93 -4.68
N GLY A 274 4.02 -23.08 -3.70
CA GLY A 274 2.82 -23.26 -2.88
C GLY A 274 3.04 -23.98 -1.55
N GLY A 275 4.22 -23.90 -0.94
CA GLY A 275 4.44 -24.31 0.46
C GLY A 275 3.55 -23.52 1.44
N VAL A 276 3.26 -24.10 2.61
CA VAL A 276 2.41 -23.49 3.65
C VAL A 276 3.27 -22.85 4.74
N VAL A 277 2.94 -21.62 5.12
CA VAL A 277 3.49 -20.95 6.30
C VAL A 277 2.36 -20.60 7.25
N ASP A 278 2.34 -21.21 8.42
CA ASP A 278 1.37 -20.91 9.46
C ASP A 278 2.12 -20.44 10.71
N CYS A 279 1.99 -19.15 11.01
CA CYS A 279 2.75 -18.46 12.03
C CYS A 279 1.78 -17.88 13.07
N GLU A 280 1.93 -18.31 14.31
CA GLU A 280 1.19 -17.79 15.46
C GLU A 280 2.18 -17.43 16.55
N ASN A 281 2.25 -16.14 16.89
CA ASN A 281 3.20 -15.63 17.87
C ASN A 281 4.67 -15.98 17.51
N GLY A 282 5.04 -15.77 16.25
CA GLY A 282 6.40 -16.01 15.72
C GLY A 282 7.15 -14.72 15.42
N ILE A 283 8.49 -14.79 15.37
CA ILE A 283 9.38 -13.64 15.22
C ILE A 283 10.30 -13.82 14.00
N PHE A 284 10.27 -12.85 13.10
CA PHE A 284 11.18 -12.70 11.97
C PHE A 284 12.03 -11.45 12.20
N GLN A 285 13.31 -11.63 12.52
CA GLN A 285 14.16 -10.54 12.96
C GLN A 285 15.45 -10.45 12.15
N ASN A 286 15.85 -9.26 11.73
CA ASN A 286 17.14 -9.01 11.06
C ASN A 286 17.37 -9.90 9.82
N ASN A 287 16.30 -10.29 9.15
CA ASN A 287 16.37 -10.99 7.87
C ASN A 287 16.42 -9.94 6.75
N ARG A 288 17.07 -10.25 5.62
CA ARG A 288 16.94 -9.40 4.43
C ARG A 288 15.49 -9.48 3.91
N ARG A 289 14.89 -10.66 3.88
CA ARG A 289 13.46 -10.84 3.61
C ARG A 289 12.84 -11.81 4.61
N GLY A 290 11.67 -11.47 5.17
CA GLY A 290 10.93 -12.35 6.08
C GLY A 290 10.36 -13.57 5.36
N VAL A 291 9.37 -13.37 4.49
CA VAL A 291 8.74 -14.48 3.74
C VAL A 291 8.58 -14.14 2.26
N ALA A 292 8.85 -15.10 1.38
CA ALA A 292 8.61 -14.98 -0.05
C ALA A 292 7.64 -16.07 -0.54
N PHE A 293 6.44 -15.64 -0.92
CA PHE A 293 5.44 -16.48 -1.56
C PHE A 293 5.58 -16.43 -3.07
N MET A 294 5.74 -17.61 -3.67
CA MET A 294 5.77 -17.81 -5.11
C MET A 294 4.38 -18.11 -5.66
N GLN A 295 4.22 -17.99 -6.99
CA GLN A 295 2.94 -18.19 -7.67
C GLN A 295 2.22 -19.46 -7.21
N TYR A 296 0.95 -19.30 -6.85
CA TYR A 296 0.08 -20.40 -6.46
C TYR A 296 -1.36 -20.09 -6.84
N ASP A 297 -1.93 -20.91 -7.74
CA ASP A 297 -3.20 -20.60 -8.40
C ASP A 297 -4.45 -21.05 -7.60
N PHE A 298 -4.26 -21.79 -6.49
CA PHE A 298 -5.33 -22.11 -5.52
C PHE A 298 -5.37 -21.09 -4.37
N PRO A 299 -6.46 -21.05 -3.56
CA PRO A 299 -6.46 -20.32 -2.30
C PRO A 299 -5.29 -20.74 -1.42
N ASN A 300 -4.47 -19.77 -1.00
CA ASN A 300 -3.31 -20.01 -0.14
C ASN A 300 -3.77 -19.96 1.31
N LYS A 301 -3.54 -21.05 2.04
CA LYS A 301 -3.94 -21.30 3.42
C LYS A 301 -2.91 -20.80 4.45
N SER A 302 -1.87 -20.10 4.00
CA SER A 302 -0.87 -19.49 4.89
C SER A 302 -1.49 -18.39 5.74
N ASN A 303 -1.12 -18.36 7.02
CA ASN A 303 -1.74 -17.51 8.03
C ASN A 303 -0.68 -16.92 8.96
N PHE A 304 -0.84 -15.64 9.28
CA PHE A 304 0.00 -14.91 10.23
C PHE A 304 -0.89 -14.27 11.30
N LEU A 305 -0.80 -14.78 12.51
CA LEU A 305 -1.48 -14.26 13.70
C LEU A 305 -0.44 -13.84 14.73
N LEU A 306 -0.55 -12.64 15.28
CA LEU A 306 0.35 -12.14 16.33
C LEU A 306 1.83 -12.27 15.94
N SER A 307 2.16 -12.05 14.66
CA SER A 307 3.50 -12.28 14.12
C SER A 307 4.31 -11.00 14.07
N PHE A 308 5.60 -11.07 14.40
CA PHE A 308 6.48 -9.90 14.51
C PHE A 308 7.58 -9.92 13.46
N PHE A 309 7.73 -8.80 12.74
CA PHE A 309 8.68 -8.60 11.66
C PHE A 309 9.52 -7.34 11.95
N TYR A 310 10.81 -7.53 12.23
CA TYR A 310 11.73 -6.46 12.62
C TYR A 310 12.91 -6.35 11.67
N GLY A 311 13.08 -5.18 11.05
CA GLY A 311 14.24 -4.85 10.24
C GLY A 311 15.43 -4.36 11.07
N ASN A 312 16.65 -4.63 10.59
CA ASN A 312 17.88 -4.01 11.14
C ASN A 312 18.38 -2.92 10.18
N PRO A 313 18.44 -1.64 10.59
CA PRO A 313 19.01 -0.53 9.81
C PRO A 313 20.32 -0.81 9.05
N GLU A 314 21.17 -1.70 9.55
CA GLU A 314 22.46 -2.08 8.97
C GLU A 314 22.36 -3.01 7.76
N ILE A 315 21.24 -3.72 7.56
CA ILE A 315 21.05 -4.65 6.44
C ILE A 315 20.45 -3.90 5.25
N PRO A 316 21.07 -3.79 4.08
CA PRO A 316 20.44 -3.15 2.93
C PRO A 316 19.23 -3.94 2.39
N SER A 317 18.28 -3.26 1.75
CA SER A 317 17.16 -3.88 1.01
C SER A 317 16.30 -4.85 1.83
N ARG A 318 15.78 -4.37 2.96
CA ARG A 318 14.96 -5.15 3.89
C ARG A 318 13.50 -5.13 3.48
N VAL A 319 12.91 -6.32 3.40
CA VAL A 319 11.50 -6.53 3.07
C VAL A 319 10.85 -7.47 4.09
N GLY A 320 9.63 -7.17 4.53
CA GLY A 320 8.87 -8.08 5.39
C GLY A 320 8.40 -9.31 4.63
N VAL A 321 7.38 -9.15 3.77
CA VAL A 321 6.78 -10.24 2.98
C VAL A 321 6.64 -9.85 1.52
N THR A 322 7.03 -10.74 0.61
CA THR A 322 6.76 -10.60 -0.83
C THR A 322 5.79 -11.66 -1.31
N ILE A 323 4.77 -11.28 -2.08
CA ILE A 323 3.72 -12.17 -2.58
C ILE A 323 3.60 -12.06 -4.09
N TRP A 324 3.80 -13.16 -4.80
CA TRP A 324 3.60 -13.21 -6.25
C TRP A 324 2.44 -14.14 -6.57
N ARG A 325 1.35 -13.58 -7.13
CA ARG A 325 0.23 -14.33 -7.69
C ARG A 325 -0.29 -15.44 -6.75
N CYS A 326 -0.61 -15.03 -5.53
CA CYS A 326 -1.32 -15.85 -4.56
C CYS A 326 -2.65 -15.18 -4.18
N SER A 327 -3.57 -15.96 -3.63
CA SER A 327 -4.83 -15.45 -3.08
C SER A 327 -5.01 -15.88 -1.63
N ASP A 328 -5.76 -15.11 -0.86
CA ASP A 328 -6.31 -15.47 0.46
C ASP A 328 -5.31 -15.64 1.62
N ILE A 329 -4.07 -15.13 1.47
CA ILE A 329 -3.11 -15.06 2.59
C ILE A 329 -3.61 -14.05 3.64
N ASN A 330 -3.60 -14.45 4.91
CA ASN A 330 -4.15 -13.68 6.04
C ASN A 330 -3.08 -13.13 6.98
N PHE A 331 -3.23 -11.85 7.37
CA PHE A 331 -2.41 -11.14 8.35
C PHE A 331 -3.31 -10.48 9.40
N GLN A 332 -3.14 -10.88 10.66
CA GLN A 332 -3.90 -10.36 11.79
C GLN A 332 -3.01 -10.13 13.01
N GLN A 333 -3.17 -8.96 13.64
CA GLN A 333 -2.39 -8.57 14.81
C GLN A 333 -0.87 -8.65 14.60
N CYS A 334 -0.40 -8.49 13.36
CA CYS A 334 1.02 -8.54 13.03
C CYS A 334 1.70 -7.19 13.22
N HIS A 335 3.00 -7.21 13.50
CA HIS A 335 3.84 -6.02 13.67
C HIS A 335 4.94 -5.99 12.63
N PHE A 336 5.08 -4.89 11.88
CA PHE A 336 6.12 -4.67 10.89
C PHE A 336 6.83 -3.35 11.18
N GLU A 337 8.15 -3.38 11.37
CA GLU A 337 8.91 -2.17 11.75
C GLU A 337 10.32 -2.14 11.15
N ASP A 338 10.79 -0.94 10.82
CA ASP A 338 12.17 -0.60 10.41
C ASP A 338 12.68 -1.27 9.11
N PHE A 339 11.78 -1.49 8.16
CA PHE A 339 12.10 -1.95 6.81
C PHE A 339 12.61 -0.82 5.91
N SER A 340 13.64 -1.07 5.11
CA SER A 340 14.19 -0.06 4.19
C SER A 340 13.49 -0.01 2.84
N GLU A 341 12.58 -0.95 2.56
CA GLU A 341 11.79 -0.97 1.32
C GLU A 341 10.30 -1.12 1.64
N THR A 342 9.84 -2.33 1.99
CA THR A 342 8.42 -2.62 2.15
C THR A 342 8.11 -3.55 3.33
N GLY A 343 6.92 -3.38 3.93
CA GLY A 343 6.40 -4.31 4.94
C GLY A 343 5.79 -5.53 4.25
N ILE A 344 4.73 -5.32 3.47
CA ILE A 344 4.12 -6.34 2.60
C ILE A 344 4.10 -5.80 1.18
N SER A 345 4.68 -6.52 0.24
CA SER A 345 4.65 -6.16 -1.19
C SER A 345 4.31 -7.33 -2.08
N GLY A 346 3.79 -7.05 -3.28
CA GLY A 346 3.53 -8.12 -4.22
C GLY A 346 2.97 -7.70 -5.57
N ILE A 347 2.92 -8.68 -6.47
CA ILE A 347 2.41 -8.55 -7.83
C ILE A 347 1.29 -9.57 -8.05
N ASN A 348 0.13 -9.09 -8.50
CA ASN A 348 -1.07 -9.89 -8.82
C ASN A 348 -1.62 -10.69 -7.63
N PHE A 349 -1.63 -10.12 -6.43
CA PHE A 349 -1.94 -10.88 -5.22
C PHE A 349 -3.21 -10.41 -4.51
N HIS A 350 -3.82 -11.34 -3.77
CA HIS A 350 -4.95 -11.08 -2.91
C HIS A 350 -4.60 -11.44 -1.46
N SER A 351 -4.82 -10.50 -0.55
CA SER A 351 -4.56 -10.72 0.87
C SER A 351 -5.58 -10.01 1.75
N TRP A 352 -5.74 -10.59 2.93
CA TRP A 352 -6.56 -10.09 4.02
C TRP A 352 -5.63 -9.53 5.10
N ILE A 353 -5.67 -8.23 5.30
CA ILE A 353 -4.80 -7.52 6.25
C ILE A 353 -5.73 -6.84 7.25
N TYR A 354 -6.19 -7.61 8.24
CA TYR A 354 -7.25 -7.20 9.14
C TYR A 354 -6.77 -7.04 10.56
N ASN A 355 -7.32 -6.06 11.24
CA ASN A 355 -7.38 -5.95 12.69
C ASN A 355 -6.03 -5.88 13.41
N ASN A 356 -5.76 -4.72 14.01
CA ASN A 356 -4.63 -4.50 14.91
C ASN A 356 -3.27 -4.86 14.30
N ASN A 357 -3.12 -4.85 12.98
CA ASN A 357 -1.78 -4.86 12.39
C ASN A 357 -1.14 -3.49 12.59
N PHE A 358 0.16 -3.48 12.87
CA PHE A 358 0.95 -2.27 13.09
C PHE A 358 2.10 -2.21 12.09
N PHE A 359 2.25 -1.07 11.41
CA PHE A 359 3.31 -0.81 10.45
C PHE A 359 4.01 0.50 10.78
N ALA A 360 5.32 0.47 11.04
CA ALA A 360 6.07 1.68 11.40
C ALA A 360 7.44 1.84 10.75
N ASN A 361 7.78 3.09 10.43
CA ASN A 361 9.08 3.50 9.88
C ASN A 361 9.46 2.79 8.57
N ILE A 362 8.48 2.54 7.70
CA ILE A 362 8.66 1.85 6.42
C ILE A 362 8.43 2.83 5.25
N PRO A 363 9.27 2.82 4.20
CA PRO A 363 9.01 3.62 3.00
C PRO A 363 7.66 3.28 2.35
N GLU A 364 7.37 2.02 2.10
CA GLU A 364 6.05 1.57 1.60
C GLU A 364 5.53 0.42 2.48
N ALA A 365 4.71 0.72 3.49
CA ALA A 365 4.26 -0.30 4.44
C ALA A 365 3.49 -1.44 3.75
N ILE A 366 2.55 -1.11 2.87
CA ILE A 366 1.87 -2.06 1.98
C ILE A 366 1.99 -1.59 0.53
N LYS A 367 2.49 -2.44 -0.37
CA LYS A 367 2.60 -2.17 -1.81
C LYS A 367 1.94 -3.26 -2.65
N SER A 368 0.96 -2.86 -3.45
CA SER A 368 0.31 -3.72 -4.43
C SER A 368 0.57 -3.28 -5.85
N GLN A 369 0.95 -4.22 -6.71
CA GLN A 369 1.09 -4.00 -8.14
C GLN A 369 0.33 -5.07 -8.90
N ALA A 370 -0.12 -4.75 -10.12
CA ALA A 370 -0.80 -5.71 -10.97
C ALA A 370 -0.34 -5.57 -12.43
N THR A 371 -0.31 -6.70 -13.13
CA THR A 371 -0.07 -6.78 -14.58
C THR A 371 -1.40 -7.14 -15.24
N PHE A 372 -1.98 -6.24 -16.04
CA PHE A 372 -3.20 -6.57 -16.77
C PHE A 372 -3.00 -7.84 -17.63
N PRO A 373 -3.92 -8.82 -17.60
CA PRO A 373 -5.26 -8.80 -16.98
C PRO A 373 -5.33 -9.40 -15.58
N PHE A 374 -4.20 -9.71 -14.95
CA PHE A 374 -4.19 -10.12 -13.56
C PHE A 374 -4.37 -8.86 -12.70
N GLY A 375 -5.25 -8.93 -11.71
CA GLY A 375 -5.45 -7.84 -10.76
C GLY A 375 -4.82 -8.15 -9.41
N SER A 376 -4.87 -7.14 -8.53
CA SER A 376 -4.55 -7.29 -7.12
C SER A 376 -5.72 -6.77 -6.28
N HIS A 377 -6.01 -7.48 -5.19
CA HIS A 377 -7.19 -7.30 -4.34
C HIS A 377 -6.76 -7.33 -2.90
N LEU A 378 -6.60 -6.14 -2.32
CA LEU A 378 -6.27 -6.01 -0.93
C LEU A 378 -7.49 -5.59 -0.15
N LYS A 379 -7.70 -6.25 0.98
CA LYS A 379 -8.62 -5.77 2.01
C LYS A 379 -7.77 -5.37 3.21
N VAL A 380 -7.59 -4.06 3.37
CA VAL A 380 -6.81 -3.45 4.45
C VAL A 380 -7.79 -2.86 5.46
N GLY A 381 -8.03 -3.64 6.51
CA GLY A 381 -9.07 -3.40 7.51
C GLY A 381 -10.47 -3.82 7.02
N THR A 382 -11.48 -3.62 7.86
CA THR A 382 -12.85 -4.12 7.58
C THR A 382 -13.92 -3.33 8.35
N TYR A 383 -15.14 -3.30 7.80
CA TYR A 383 -16.33 -2.71 8.44
C TYR A 383 -16.78 -3.46 9.71
N LYS A 384 -16.40 -4.74 9.84
CA LYS A 384 -16.86 -5.64 10.91
C LYS A 384 -16.11 -5.47 12.23
N SER A 385 -15.02 -4.71 12.25
CA SER A 385 -14.12 -4.58 13.40
C SER A 385 -13.88 -3.12 13.75
N GLN A 386 -14.96 -2.37 13.99
CA GLN A 386 -14.92 -0.93 14.21
C GLN A 386 -13.94 -0.49 15.31
N HIS A 387 -13.62 -1.36 16.28
CA HIS A 387 -12.68 -1.10 17.37
C HIS A 387 -11.28 -1.71 17.20
N HIS A 388 -10.98 -2.30 16.04
CA HIS A 388 -9.69 -2.93 15.76
C HIS A 388 -9.12 -2.44 14.42
N PRO A 389 -8.77 -1.16 14.31
CA PRO A 389 -8.14 -0.64 13.12
C PRO A 389 -6.73 -1.22 12.92
N ASN A 390 -6.25 -1.25 11.67
CA ASN A 390 -4.80 -1.33 11.47
C ASN A 390 -4.20 0.07 11.69
N VAL A 391 -2.97 0.10 12.18
CA VAL A 391 -2.24 1.33 12.52
C VAL A 391 -1.00 1.44 11.65
N PHE A 392 -0.83 2.60 11.03
CA PHE A 392 0.32 2.97 10.23
C PHE A 392 0.94 4.23 10.81
N GLU A 393 2.22 4.15 11.21
CA GLU A 393 2.90 5.23 11.88
C GLU A 393 4.23 5.57 11.19
N ASN A 394 4.49 6.85 10.93
CA ASN A 394 5.79 7.34 10.43
C ASN A 394 6.28 6.72 9.11
N ASN A 395 5.39 6.06 8.35
CA ASN A 395 5.69 5.52 7.03
C ASN A 395 5.76 6.66 5.99
N GLN A 396 6.60 6.51 4.95
CA GLN A 396 6.58 7.47 3.84
C GLN A 396 5.28 7.32 3.03
N TYR A 397 4.93 6.08 2.69
CA TYR A 397 3.66 5.67 2.10
C TYR A 397 3.09 4.53 2.93
N SER A 398 1.87 4.70 3.47
CA SER A 398 1.26 3.64 4.27
C SER A 398 0.66 2.55 3.38
N ILE A 399 -0.08 2.96 2.34
CA ILE A 399 -0.69 2.02 1.38
C ILE A 399 -0.47 2.53 -0.04
N VAL A 400 0.16 1.72 -0.87
CA VAL A 400 0.38 1.96 -2.30
C VAL A 400 -0.33 0.88 -3.11
N ALA A 401 -1.17 1.28 -4.06
CA ALA A 401 -1.86 0.36 -4.95
C ALA A 401 -1.77 0.81 -6.41
N ASN A 402 -1.27 -0.08 -7.28
CA ASN A 402 -1.00 0.21 -8.68
C ASN A 402 -1.73 -0.80 -9.59
N GLY A 403 -2.73 -0.33 -10.33
CA GLY A 403 -3.43 -1.13 -11.34
C GLY A 403 -4.45 -2.14 -10.79
N THR A 404 -5.26 -1.78 -9.78
CA THR A 404 -6.18 -2.72 -9.11
C THR A 404 -7.57 -2.79 -9.78
N ASP A 405 -7.63 -2.84 -11.10
CA ASP A 405 -8.88 -2.74 -11.86
C ASP A 405 -9.55 -4.08 -12.20
N PHE A 406 -8.83 -5.20 -12.10
CA PHE A 406 -9.35 -6.50 -12.55
C PHE A 406 -9.65 -7.48 -11.41
N GLY A 407 -10.92 -7.68 -11.07
CA GLY A 407 -11.43 -8.68 -10.10
C GLY A 407 -12.15 -8.04 -8.89
N LYS A 408 -11.90 -8.45 -7.64
CA LYS A 408 -12.45 -7.79 -6.43
C LYS A 408 -11.90 -6.34 -6.29
N SER A 409 -12.57 -5.45 -5.56
CA SER A 409 -12.06 -4.07 -5.34
C SER A 409 -10.89 -4.06 -4.35
N LEU A 410 -10.09 -3.00 -4.40
CA LEU A 410 -9.26 -2.57 -3.28
C LEU A 410 -10.16 -1.99 -2.18
N GLU A 411 -10.07 -2.50 -0.97
CA GLU A 411 -10.83 -2.01 0.18
C GLU A 411 -9.84 -1.52 1.24
N ILE A 412 -9.92 -0.24 1.60
CA ILE A 412 -9.14 0.38 2.67
C ILE A 412 -10.12 0.95 3.67
N VAL A 413 -10.37 0.21 4.74
CA VAL A 413 -11.48 0.47 5.66
C VAL A 413 -11.02 0.46 7.10
N ASN A 414 -11.41 1.47 7.88
CA ASN A 414 -11.14 1.53 9.31
C ASN A 414 -9.65 1.40 9.66
N ASN A 415 -8.81 2.26 9.08
CA ASN A 415 -7.38 2.33 9.40
C ASN A 415 -7.04 3.67 10.04
N ILE A 416 -6.01 3.66 10.88
CA ILE A 416 -5.38 4.85 11.44
C ILE A 416 -4.03 5.05 10.77
N ILE A 417 -3.84 6.19 10.13
CA ILE A 417 -2.62 6.55 9.43
C ILE A 417 -2.13 7.87 10.01
N THR A 418 -1.01 7.85 10.72
CA THR A 418 -0.52 9.01 11.47
C THR A 418 0.98 9.22 11.28
N LYS A 419 1.42 10.44 11.59
CA LYS A 419 2.85 10.76 11.72
C LYS A 419 3.09 11.52 13.01
N THR A 420 4.18 11.15 13.66
CA THR A 420 4.70 11.84 14.83
C THR A 420 5.78 12.84 14.45
N ASP A 421 6.25 13.60 15.43
CA ASP A 421 7.38 14.53 15.29
C ASP A 421 8.71 13.81 15.01
N HIS A 422 8.78 12.49 15.24
CA HIS A 422 9.96 11.65 15.00
C HIS A 422 10.03 11.07 13.58
N TYR A 423 9.33 11.69 12.63
CA TYR A 423 9.29 11.25 11.24
C TYR A 423 10.64 11.42 10.51
N ASN A 424 11.24 10.30 10.12
CA ASN A 424 12.59 10.25 9.52
C ASN A 424 12.65 10.64 8.03
N PHE A 425 11.52 10.76 7.32
CA PHE A 425 11.50 11.09 5.88
C PHE A 425 11.11 12.55 5.61
N SER A 426 11.47 13.48 6.50
CA SER A 426 11.05 14.89 6.48
C SER A 426 11.43 15.69 5.23
N GLN A 427 12.32 15.16 4.36
CA GLN A 427 12.69 15.76 3.08
C GLN A 427 11.96 15.15 1.86
N SER A 428 11.21 14.06 2.04
CA SER A 428 10.53 13.33 0.96
C SER A 428 9.04 13.63 0.92
N PHE A 429 8.51 13.71 -0.30
CA PHE A 429 7.07 13.63 -0.55
C PHE A 429 6.50 12.36 0.08
N ASN A 430 5.30 12.49 0.62
CA ASN A 430 4.67 11.42 1.35
C ASN A 430 3.15 11.48 1.23
N ALA A 431 2.53 10.30 1.29
CA ALA A 431 1.09 10.19 1.31
C ALA A 431 0.64 9.09 2.26
N GLY A 432 -0.53 9.26 2.89
CA GLY A 432 -1.14 8.18 3.63
C GLY A 432 -1.47 7.02 2.69
N ILE A 433 -2.28 7.31 1.68
CA ILE A 433 -2.72 6.34 0.67
C ILE A 433 -2.38 6.87 -0.73
N ARG A 434 -1.75 6.05 -1.57
CA ARG A 434 -1.51 6.34 -2.99
C ARG A 434 -2.11 5.25 -3.88
N ILE A 435 -2.97 5.64 -4.81
CA ILE A 435 -3.61 4.73 -5.78
C ILE A 435 -3.33 5.25 -7.19
N SER A 436 -2.63 4.46 -8.00
CA SER A 436 -2.19 4.88 -9.34
C SER A 436 -2.60 3.90 -10.44
N GLY A 437 -2.91 4.47 -11.61
CA GLY A 437 -3.38 3.73 -12.78
C GLY A 437 -4.76 3.11 -12.57
N PRO A 438 -5.32 2.44 -13.60
CA PRO A 438 -6.69 1.94 -13.56
C PRO A 438 -6.93 1.10 -12.31
N SER A 439 -7.85 1.53 -11.45
CA SER A 439 -8.03 0.94 -10.12
C SER A 439 -9.48 1.06 -9.68
N ILE A 440 -10.04 -0.01 -9.10
CA ILE A 440 -11.37 0.03 -8.48
C ILE A 440 -11.19 -0.08 -6.97
N PHE A 441 -11.62 0.93 -6.22
CA PHE A 441 -11.31 1.04 -4.79
C PHE A 441 -12.41 1.68 -3.96
N GLU A 442 -12.47 1.31 -2.69
CA GLU A 442 -13.22 2.00 -1.64
C GLU A 442 -12.27 2.38 -0.51
N VAL A 443 -12.24 3.67 -0.16
CA VAL A 443 -11.53 4.17 1.02
C VAL A 443 -12.56 4.76 1.98
N THR A 444 -12.83 4.05 3.08
CA THR A 444 -13.94 4.37 3.97
C THR A 444 -13.56 4.33 5.45
N ASN A 445 -14.05 5.26 6.26
CA ASN A 445 -13.86 5.29 7.72
C ASN A 445 -12.39 5.26 8.16
N ASN A 446 -11.47 5.85 7.38
CA ASN A 446 -10.08 5.95 7.80
C ASN A 446 -9.84 7.28 8.53
N PHE A 447 -8.96 7.22 9.53
CA PHE A 447 -8.41 8.39 10.22
C PHE A 447 -7.00 8.65 9.70
N ILE A 448 -6.80 9.73 8.96
CA ILE A 448 -5.55 10.05 8.29
C ILE A 448 -5.06 11.40 8.78
N GLN A 449 -3.98 11.40 9.55
CA GLN A 449 -3.43 12.60 10.19
C GLN A 449 -1.97 12.85 9.84
N GLU A 450 -1.61 14.13 9.77
CA GLU A 450 -0.24 14.64 9.66
C GLU A 450 0.52 14.13 8.43
N GLN A 451 -0.22 13.85 7.34
CA GLN A 451 0.35 13.52 6.03
C GLN A 451 0.52 14.78 5.20
N SER A 452 1.53 14.82 4.33
CA SER A 452 1.62 15.86 3.29
C SER A 452 0.51 15.71 2.26
N ILE A 453 0.12 14.47 1.96
CA ILE A 453 -1.08 14.16 1.19
C ILE A 453 -1.84 13.06 1.92
N GLY A 454 -3.09 13.32 2.33
CA GLY A 454 -3.89 12.28 2.99
C GLY A 454 -4.15 11.10 2.04
N VAL A 455 -4.81 11.38 0.91
CA VAL A 455 -5.05 10.41 -0.16
C VAL A 455 -4.65 10.99 -1.52
N TRP A 456 -3.80 10.27 -2.24
CA TRP A 456 -3.37 10.60 -3.59
C TRP A 456 -3.93 9.57 -4.58
N ILE A 457 -4.72 10.03 -5.54
CA ILE A 457 -5.17 9.23 -6.68
C ILE A 457 -4.65 9.80 -7.99
N GLN A 458 -4.29 8.92 -8.92
CA GLN A 458 -3.81 9.31 -10.24
C GLN A 458 -4.18 8.29 -11.30
N ASN A 459 -4.76 8.73 -12.42
CA ASN A 459 -5.11 7.86 -13.54
C ASN A 459 -6.00 6.65 -13.16
N THR A 460 -6.86 6.79 -12.15
CA THR A 460 -7.66 5.67 -11.65
C THR A 460 -8.81 5.29 -12.56
N GLY A 461 -9.38 6.24 -13.31
CA GLY A 461 -10.25 6.09 -14.50
C GLY A 461 -11.39 5.06 -14.52
N MET A 462 -11.68 4.39 -13.40
CA MET A 462 -12.56 3.22 -13.33
C MET A 462 -13.79 3.48 -12.46
N TYR A 463 -14.90 2.84 -12.83
CA TYR A 463 -16.18 2.93 -12.13
C TYR A 463 -16.15 2.26 -10.75
N GLY A 464 -16.98 2.76 -9.84
CA GLY A 464 -17.09 2.20 -8.48
C GLY A 464 -15.90 2.58 -7.60
N THR A 465 -15.35 3.78 -7.80
CA THR A 465 -14.23 4.33 -7.04
C THR A 465 -14.70 5.47 -6.16
N GLY A 466 -14.29 5.49 -4.88
CA GLY A 466 -14.64 6.63 -4.04
C GLY A 466 -14.09 6.62 -2.62
N LEU A 467 -14.16 7.81 -2.02
CA LEU A 467 -13.73 8.11 -0.66
C LEU A 467 -14.95 8.55 0.15
N ARG A 468 -15.22 7.89 1.27
CA ARG A 468 -16.31 8.31 2.14
C ARG A 468 -16.06 8.18 3.62
N CYS A 469 -16.63 9.09 4.39
CA CYS A 469 -16.60 9.02 5.85
C CYS A 469 -15.17 8.95 6.43
N ASN A 470 -14.17 9.46 5.71
CA ASN A 470 -12.82 9.54 6.23
C ASN A 470 -12.64 10.85 7.01
N PHE A 471 -11.77 10.83 7.99
CA PHE A 471 -11.27 12.03 8.67
C PHE A 471 -9.85 12.29 8.19
N LEU A 472 -9.63 13.45 7.56
CA LEU A 472 -8.34 13.86 7.03
C LEU A 472 -7.91 15.16 7.73
N ALA A 473 -6.78 15.12 8.41
CA ALA A 473 -6.30 16.27 9.17
C ALA A 473 -4.79 16.44 9.06
N SER A 474 -4.33 17.69 9.12
CA SER A 474 -2.91 17.99 9.08
C SER A 474 -2.65 19.36 9.64
N THR A 475 -1.93 19.45 10.75
CA THR A 475 -1.52 20.72 11.34
C THR A 475 -0.19 21.22 10.81
N ARG A 476 0.55 20.37 10.09
CA ARG A 476 1.87 20.65 9.51
C ARG A 476 1.89 21.92 8.67
N SER A 477 2.70 22.89 9.11
CA SER A 477 2.97 24.14 8.39
C SER A 477 4.26 24.08 7.56
N ASP A 478 5.08 23.05 7.76
CA ASP A 478 6.42 22.89 7.19
C ASP A 478 6.41 22.20 5.81
N SER A 479 5.33 21.52 5.47
CA SER A 479 5.20 20.86 4.17
C SER A 479 4.86 21.85 3.06
N ARG A 480 5.69 21.91 2.02
CA ARG A 480 5.43 22.64 0.77
C ARG A 480 4.16 22.16 0.04
N VAL A 481 3.66 20.99 0.42
CA VAL A 481 2.45 20.33 -0.10
C VAL A 481 1.67 19.79 1.08
N ASN A 482 0.45 20.30 1.28
CA ASN A 482 -0.47 19.86 2.32
C ASN A 482 -1.88 19.72 1.71
N TYR A 483 -2.28 18.51 1.35
CA TYR A 483 -3.58 18.23 0.72
C TYR A 483 -4.30 17.11 1.48
N GLY A 484 -5.59 17.27 1.74
CA GLY A 484 -6.40 16.16 2.23
C GLY A 484 -6.51 15.09 1.14
N ILE A 485 -7.01 15.49 -0.03
CA ILE A 485 -7.12 14.66 -1.23
C ILE A 485 -6.39 15.34 -2.39
N LEU A 486 -5.51 14.60 -3.07
CA LEU A 486 -4.94 14.98 -4.36
C LEU A 486 -5.44 14.02 -5.44
N ALA A 487 -6.10 14.54 -6.47
CA ALA A 487 -6.55 13.78 -7.62
C ALA A 487 -5.94 14.34 -8.91
N GLN A 488 -5.15 13.53 -9.61
CA GLN A 488 -4.40 13.96 -10.79
C GLN A 488 -4.82 13.20 -12.04
N LEU A 489 -4.85 13.92 -13.17
CA LEU A 489 -5.04 13.38 -14.51
C LEU A 489 -6.41 12.69 -14.68
N GLU A 490 -6.48 11.43 -15.11
CA GLU A 490 -7.74 10.74 -15.40
C GLU A 490 -8.30 10.00 -14.16
N ASN A 491 -9.26 10.59 -13.47
CA ASN A 491 -10.08 9.92 -12.45
C ASN A 491 -11.58 10.13 -12.69
N ARG A 492 -12.06 10.01 -13.92
CA ARG A 492 -13.38 10.49 -14.38
C ARG A 492 -14.63 9.95 -13.68
N TYR A 493 -14.49 8.96 -12.81
CA TYR A 493 -15.57 8.36 -12.02
C TYR A 493 -15.36 8.48 -10.51
N PHE A 494 -14.27 9.11 -10.10
CA PHE A 494 -13.95 9.33 -8.70
C PHE A 494 -14.96 10.26 -8.03
N GLN A 495 -15.45 9.84 -6.86
CA GLN A 495 -16.29 10.65 -5.98
C GLN A 495 -15.77 10.66 -4.55
N PHE A 496 -16.05 11.75 -3.82
CA PHE A 496 -15.69 11.90 -2.41
C PHE A 496 -16.88 12.50 -1.63
N LYS A 497 -17.37 11.79 -0.62
CA LYS A 497 -18.60 12.14 0.10
C LYS A 497 -18.44 11.95 1.60
N TYR A 498 -19.10 12.76 2.42
CA TYR A 498 -19.18 12.55 3.88
C TYR A 498 -17.83 12.59 4.61
N ASN A 499 -16.77 13.07 3.98
CA ASN A 499 -15.46 13.18 4.63
C ASN A 499 -15.42 14.42 5.51
N SER A 500 -14.59 14.39 6.54
CA SER A 500 -14.30 15.53 7.40
C SER A 500 -12.85 15.95 7.21
N PHE A 501 -12.62 17.25 7.07
CA PHE A 501 -11.32 17.85 6.86
C PHE A 501 -10.98 18.82 8.00
N ASP A 502 -9.77 18.71 8.52
CA ASP A 502 -9.17 19.65 9.47
C ASP A 502 -7.70 19.92 9.08
N MET A 503 -7.56 20.69 8.01
CA MET A 503 -6.28 20.96 7.35
C MET A 503 -5.69 22.29 7.81
N ASN A 504 -4.36 22.41 7.77
CA ASN A 504 -3.69 23.68 7.96
C ASN A 504 -4.16 24.68 6.89
N VAL A 505 -4.41 25.92 7.30
CA VAL A 505 -4.92 27.02 6.46
C VAL A 505 -4.13 27.26 5.15
N ASN A 506 -2.89 26.78 5.05
CA ASN A 506 -2.02 26.93 3.90
C ASN A 506 -2.27 25.92 2.75
N GLY A 507 -3.05 24.86 2.97
CA GLY A 507 -3.33 23.82 1.97
C GLY A 507 -4.83 23.65 1.70
N PRO A 508 -5.25 23.33 0.45
CA PRO A 508 -6.64 22.99 0.18
C PRO A 508 -7.00 21.60 0.73
N ASP A 509 -8.26 21.40 1.07
CA ASP A 509 -8.78 20.10 1.49
C ASP A 509 -8.76 19.09 0.32
N VAL A 510 -9.10 19.56 -0.87
CA VAL A 510 -9.12 18.77 -2.10
C VAL A 510 -8.45 19.54 -3.23
N LYS A 511 -7.49 18.90 -3.92
CA LYS A 511 -6.84 19.45 -5.10
C LYS A 511 -7.02 18.53 -6.30
N PHE A 512 -7.49 19.11 -7.39
CA PHE A 512 -7.55 18.49 -8.71
C PHE A 512 -6.49 19.09 -9.63
N PHE A 513 -5.75 18.25 -10.33
CA PHE A 513 -4.73 18.69 -11.29
C PHE A 513 -4.78 17.88 -12.58
N GLY A 514 -5.02 18.55 -13.71
CA GLY A 514 -5.08 17.90 -15.03
C GLY A 514 -4.16 18.56 -16.05
N THR A 515 -3.84 17.83 -17.11
CA THR A 515 -3.07 18.33 -18.26
C THR A 515 -3.97 18.42 -19.50
N PRO A 516 -3.55 19.13 -20.57
CA PRO A 516 -4.40 19.28 -21.76
C PRO A 516 -4.75 17.92 -22.39
N THR A 517 -3.86 16.94 -22.22
CA THR A 517 -4.04 15.55 -22.66
C THR A 517 -4.95 14.77 -21.71
N TYR A 518 -4.85 14.99 -20.40
CA TYR A 518 -5.57 14.23 -19.37
C TYR A 518 -6.27 15.16 -18.37
N SER A 519 -7.54 15.49 -18.64
CA SER A 519 -8.31 16.51 -17.90
C SER A 519 -9.49 16.00 -17.08
N ASP A 520 -9.85 14.72 -17.20
CA ASP A 520 -11.00 14.13 -16.50
C ASP A 520 -10.65 13.74 -15.05
N VAL A 521 -10.39 14.72 -14.19
CA VAL A 521 -9.87 14.55 -12.82
C VAL A 521 -10.86 14.01 -11.79
N CYS A 522 -12.17 13.99 -12.07
CA CYS A 522 -13.21 13.44 -11.18
C CYS A 522 -14.53 13.13 -11.91
N ARG A 523 -15.51 12.55 -11.20
CA ARG A 523 -16.90 12.40 -11.65
C ARG A 523 -17.57 13.76 -11.86
N PHE A 524 -18.42 13.86 -12.89
CA PHE A 524 -19.15 15.09 -13.19
C PHE A 524 -20.08 15.55 -12.06
N ASP A 525 -20.78 14.65 -11.36
CA ASP A 525 -21.58 14.98 -10.19
C ASP A 525 -20.91 14.38 -8.93
N ILE A 526 -20.48 15.24 -8.01
CA ILE A 526 -20.04 14.85 -6.67
C ILE A 526 -21.24 15.02 -5.72
N GLY A 527 -21.76 13.89 -5.24
CA GLY A 527 -23.12 13.82 -4.68
C GLY A 527 -24.19 13.71 -5.77
N ALA A 528 -25.46 13.77 -5.39
CA ALA A 528 -26.59 13.67 -6.31
C ALA A 528 -27.82 14.44 -5.78
N ALA A 529 -28.85 14.56 -6.60
CA ALA A 529 -30.13 15.10 -6.15
C ALA A 529 -30.74 14.20 -5.05
N GLY A 530 -31.14 14.78 -3.92
CA GLY A 530 -31.61 14.06 -2.74
C GLY A 530 -30.48 13.51 -1.86
N ASP A 531 -29.24 13.53 -2.33
CA ASP A 531 -28.08 13.00 -1.62
C ASP A 531 -26.83 13.89 -1.80
N PRO A 532 -26.77 15.03 -1.09
CA PRO A 532 -25.67 15.96 -1.21
C PRO A 532 -24.34 15.31 -0.78
N ALA A 533 -23.22 15.80 -1.31
CA ALA A 533 -21.90 15.25 -1.04
C ALA A 533 -21.53 15.30 0.46
N ARG A 534 -21.99 16.35 1.17
CA ARG A 534 -21.90 16.48 2.63
C ARG A 534 -20.49 16.27 3.20
N ASN A 535 -19.45 16.74 2.50
CA ASN A 535 -18.12 16.82 3.10
C ASN A 535 -18.08 18.02 4.05
N CYS A 536 -17.47 17.84 5.22
CA CYS A 536 -17.25 18.88 6.22
C CYS A 536 -15.85 19.46 6.00
N PHE A 537 -15.77 20.60 5.33
CA PHE A 537 -14.49 21.19 4.96
C PHE A 537 -13.87 22.04 6.09
N THR A 538 -12.58 22.32 5.97
CA THR A 538 -11.80 23.13 6.92
C THR A 538 -12.30 24.58 6.93
N PHE A 539 -12.51 25.15 8.12
CA PHE A 539 -12.88 26.55 8.30
C PHE A 539 -11.67 27.49 8.17
N ASN A 540 -11.90 28.68 7.58
CA ASN A 540 -10.95 29.81 7.57
C ASN A 540 -9.55 29.51 7.00
N GLY A 541 -9.46 29.09 5.73
CA GLY A 541 -8.20 28.86 5.01
C GLY A 541 -8.32 29.14 3.50
N ASN A 542 -7.37 28.62 2.72
CA ASN A 542 -7.42 28.58 1.24
C ASN A 542 -8.73 27.94 0.71
N PRO A 543 -9.06 28.11 -0.58
CA PRO A 543 -10.21 27.44 -1.19
C PRO A 543 -10.23 25.94 -0.88
N GLN A 544 -11.36 25.44 -0.37
CA GLN A 544 -11.51 24.05 0.07
C GLN A 544 -11.28 23.06 -1.08
N ILE A 545 -11.77 23.41 -2.28
CA ILE A 545 -11.56 22.64 -3.50
C ILE A 545 -10.80 23.52 -4.48
N VAL A 546 -9.59 23.10 -4.84
CA VAL A 546 -8.77 23.77 -5.84
C VAL A 546 -8.71 22.95 -7.12
N THR A 547 -8.93 23.59 -8.25
CA THR A 547 -8.72 23.00 -9.58
C THR A 547 -7.56 23.70 -10.28
N GLU A 548 -6.55 22.95 -10.69
CA GLU A 548 -5.36 23.48 -11.34
C GLU A 548 -5.10 22.78 -12.69
N GLY A 549 -4.54 23.52 -13.64
CA GLY A 549 -4.29 23.03 -14.99
C GLY A 549 -5.60 22.87 -15.76
N THR A 550 -5.66 21.82 -16.58
CA THR A 550 -6.83 21.55 -17.45
C THR A 550 -7.71 20.55 -16.74
N THR A 551 -8.66 21.05 -15.97
CA THR A 551 -9.68 20.24 -15.30
C THR A 551 -10.98 20.32 -16.10
N ARG A 552 -11.73 19.22 -16.22
CA ARG A 552 -13.08 19.28 -16.76
C ARG A 552 -14.03 19.85 -15.71
N THR A 553 -14.96 20.71 -16.15
CA THR A 553 -15.96 21.28 -15.24
C THR A 553 -16.87 20.19 -14.67
N PHE A 554 -17.06 20.21 -13.35
CA PHE A 554 -17.95 19.30 -12.63
C PHE A 554 -18.96 20.07 -11.76
N ARG A 555 -19.88 19.34 -11.13
CA ARG A 555 -20.92 19.83 -10.23
C ARG A 555 -20.73 19.23 -8.84
N TYR A 556 -20.83 20.07 -7.82
CA TYR A 556 -20.80 19.67 -6.43
C TYR A 556 -22.16 19.92 -5.76
N TRP A 557 -22.79 18.87 -5.23
CA TRP A 557 -24.10 18.96 -4.59
C TRP A 557 -23.99 19.33 -3.11
N ILE A 558 -24.58 20.47 -2.74
CA ILE A 558 -24.62 20.98 -1.36
C ILE A 558 -26.03 20.87 -0.76
N PRO A 559 -26.17 20.66 0.56
CA PRO A 559 -27.48 20.57 1.19
C PRO A 559 -28.17 21.94 1.26
N THR A 560 -29.48 21.99 0.94
CA THR A 560 -30.32 23.19 1.16
C THR A 560 -30.44 23.56 2.64
N GLU A 561 -30.34 22.55 3.50
CA GLU A 561 -30.41 22.67 4.95
C GLU A 561 -28.98 22.68 5.49
N THR A 562 -28.35 23.85 5.50
CA THR A 562 -26.98 23.99 6.02
C THR A 562 -27.00 23.90 7.54
N HIS A 563 -26.33 22.88 8.09
CA HIS A 563 -25.99 22.87 9.51
C HIS A 563 -24.81 23.82 9.72
N ALA A 564 -24.91 24.73 10.69
CA ALA A 564 -23.92 25.78 10.97
C ALA A 564 -22.54 25.26 11.46
N ILE A 565 -22.28 23.96 11.38
CA ILE A 565 -21.13 23.25 11.96
C ILE A 565 -20.12 22.82 10.88
N CYS A 566 -20.50 22.76 9.60
CA CYS A 566 -19.58 22.37 8.50
C CYS A 566 -19.45 23.47 7.45
N GLN A 567 -18.21 23.75 7.03
CA GLN A 567 -17.92 24.67 5.93
C GLN A 567 -18.32 24.04 4.59
N ILE A 568 -19.00 24.82 3.74
CA ILE A 568 -19.26 24.49 2.33
C ILE A 568 -18.13 25.04 1.45
N PRO A 569 -17.81 24.40 0.32
CA PRO A 569 -16.70 24.85 -0.51
C PRO A 569 -17.10 26.12 -1.27
N GLY A 570 -16.20 27.11 -1.30
CA GLY A 570 -16.38 28.36 -2.06
C GLY A 570 -15.36 28.51 -3.21
N ASP A 571 -15.30 29.71 -3.78
CA ASP A 571 -14.37 30.06 -4.88
C ASP A 571 -14.59 29.18 -6.11
N HIS A 572 -15.83 29.14 -6.59
CA HIS A 572 -16.31 28.28 -7.66
C HIS A 572 -17.07 29.06 -8.73
N LEU A 573 -17.30 28.49 -9.91
CA LEU A 573 -17.91 29.26 -11.02
C LEU A 573 -19.29 29.88 -10.68
N SER A 574 -20.05 29.27 -9.77
CA SER A 574 -21.36 29.77 -9.33
C SER A 574 -21.30 31.01 -8.41
N ASP A 575 -20.14 31.32 -7.82
CA ASP A 575 -19.90 32.52 -6.99
C ASP A 575 -18.87 33.47 -7.63
N MET A 576 -18.61 33.29 -8.94
CA MET A 576 -17.60 34.01 -9.73
C MET A 576 -16.15 33.73 -9.30
N GLY A 577 -15.89 32.62 -8.59
CA GLY A 577 -14.55 32.14 -8.28
C GLY A 577 -13.82 31.53 -9.46
N GLU A 578 -12.55 31.17 -9.24
CA GLU A 578 -11.63 30.70 -10.28
C GLU A 578 -11.65 29.18 -10.49
N ASN A 579 -12.12 28.40 -9.51
CA ASN A 579 -12.09 26.94 -9.61
C ASN A 579 -13.21 26.41 -10.51
N ASN A 580 -12.85 25.43 -11.36
CA ASN A 580 -13.66 24.95 -12.48
C ASN A 580 -14.75 23.95 -12.06
N TYR A 581 -15.63 24.38 -11.16
CA TYR A 581 -16.81 23.61 -10.79
C TYR A 581 -17.98 24.52 -10.45
N ASN A 582 -19.19 23.98 -10.50
CA ASN A 582 -20.41 24.66 -10.08
C ASN A 582 -21.01 23.97 -8.86
N THR A 583 -21.69 24.72 -8.01
CA THR A 583 -22.47 24.15 -6.89
C THR A 583 -23.95 24.06 -7.24
N ARG A 584 -24.64 23.09 -6.64
CA ARG A 584 -26.10 22.97 -6.77
C ARG A 584 -26.72 22.48 -5.47
N ASP A 585 -27.77 23.18 -5.06
CA ASP A 585 -28.50 22.82 -3.85
C ASP A 585 -29.38 21.57 -4.05
N THR A 586 -29.48 20.77 -3.00
CA THR A 586 -30.47 19.69 -2.93
C THR A 586 -30.92 19.40 -1.49
N ARG A 587 -32.10 18.82 -1.35
CA ARG A 587 -32.61 18.39 -0.05
C ARG A 587 -31.91 17.12 0.41
N ILE A 588 -31.81 16.94 1.72
CA ILE A 588 -31.31 15.69 2.29
C ILE A 588 -32.48 14.70 2.32
N LEU A 589 -32.45 13.73 1.41
CA LEU A 589 -33.42 12.63 1.34
C LEU A 589 -32.77 11.27 1.65
N ALA A 590 -31.45 11.17 1.50
CA ALA A 590 -30.66 9.99 1.82
C ALA A 590 -29.89 10.16 3.13
N ASP A 591 -29.90 9.11 3.95
CA ASP A 591 -29.04 9.03 5.14
C ASP A 591 -27.57 8.92 4.74
N ILE A 592 -26.68 9.29 5.67
CA ILE A 592 -25.24 9.07 5.48
C ILE A 592 -24.99 7.55 5.53
N TYR A 593 -24.38 7.02 4.48
CA TYR A 593 -24.01 5.60 4.41
C TYR A 593 -22.50 5.43 4.43
N CYS A 594 -21.97 5.00 5.57
CA CYS A 594 -20.57 4.67 5.79
C CYS A 594 -20.32 3.16 5.92
N GLY A 595 -21.31 2.34 5.57
CA GLY A 595 -21.23 0.88 5.62
C GLY A 595 -20.64 0.26 4.36
N GLU A 596 -20.50 -1.07 4.36
CA GLU A 596 -20.09 -1.86 3.20
C GLU A 596 -21.06 -1.64 2.03
N PHE A 597 -20.57 -1.37 0.83
CA PHE A 597 -21.47 -1.16 -0.30
C PHE A 597 -22.36 -2.39 -0.55
N SER A 598 -23.67 -2.23 -0.38
CA SER A 598 -24.63 -3.31 -0.61
C SER A 598 -24.95 -3.42 -2.09
N VAL A 599 -24.55 -4.52 -2.72
CA VAL A 599 -25.03 -4.85 -4.07
C VAL A 599 -26.47 -5.37 -4.04
N PRO A 600 -27.28 -5.08 -5.08
CA PRO A 600 -28.63 -5.65 -5.19
C PRO A 600 -28.60 -7.18 -5.13
N LEU A 601 -29.55 -7.79 -4.41
CA LEU A 601 -29.66 -9.25 -4.30
C LEU A 601 -29.80 -9.96 -5.65
N ASN A 602 -30.47 -9.32 -6.61
CA ASN A 602 -30.61 -9.82 -7.99
C ASN A 602 -29.85 -8.91 -8.97
N LEU A 603 -28.55 -9.14 -9.06
CA LEU A 603 -27.62 -8.38 -9.90
C LEU A 603 -28.00 -8.40 -11.39
N ASP A 604 -28.46 -9.54 -11.90
CA ASP A 604 -28.87 -9.67 -13.31
C ASP A 604 -30.03 -8.73 -13.62
N SER A 605 -31.08 -8.77 -12.80
CA SER A 605 -32.26 -7.93 -12.99
C SER A 605 -31.93 -6.46 -12.87
N ALA A 606 -31.08 -6.09 -11.89
CA ALA A 606 -30.63 -4.71 -11.72
C ALA A 606 -29.85 -4.22 -12.95
N TYR A 607 -28.88 -5.00 -13.43
CA TYR A 607 -28.08 -4.67 -14.61
C TYR A 607 -28.93 -4.45 -15.88
N TYR A 608 -29.85 -5.38 -16.17
CA TYR A 608 -30.70 -5.27 -17.36
C TYR A 608 -31.73 -4.14 -17.24
N ALA A 609 -32.26 -3.88 -16.05
CA ALA A 609 -33.13 -2.73 -15.81
C ALA A 609 -32.39 -1.40 -16.09
N THR A 610 -31.16 -1.26 -15.60
CA THR A 610 -30.30 -0.10 -15.87
C THR A 610 -30.05 0.08 -17.37
N LEU A 611 -29.82 -1.01 -18.11
CA LEU A 611 -29.65 -0.95 -19.58
C LEU A 611 -30.91 -0.47 -20.30
N GLU A 612 -32.10 -0.92 -19.90
CA GLU A 612 -33.36 -0.46 -20.49
C GLU A 612 -33.62 1.02 -20.17
N GLU A 613 -33.31 1.48 -18.96
CA GLU A 613 -33.43 2.89 -18.61
C GLU A 613 -32.48 3.76 -19.44
N LEU A 614 -31.21 3.34 -19.60
CA LEU A 614 -30.24 4.02 -20.47
C LEU A 614 -30.72 4.14 -21.91
N LYS A 615 -31.31 3.08 -22.48
CA LYS A 615 -31.90 3.13 -23.83
C LYS A 615 -33.04 4.15 -23.89
N SER A 616 -33.91 4.18 -22.88
CA SER A 616 -35.05 5.09 -22.84
C SER A 616 -34.64 6.57 -22.77
N LEU A 617 -33.52 6.88 -22.10
CA LEU A 617 -32.96 8.23 -22.00
C LEU A 617 -32.19 8.63 -23.26
N GLY A 618 -31.43 7.72 -23.86
CA GLY A 618 -30.69 7.96 -25.10
C GLY A 618 -31.58 8.33 -26.29
N TRP A 619 -32.82 7.82 -26.35
CA TRP A 619 -33.81 8.19 -27.38
C TRP A 619 -34.39 9.61 -27.21
N LYS A 620 -34.32 10.20 -26.02
CA LYS A 620 -34.94 11.51 -25.73
C LYS A 620 -34.04 12.71 -26.04
N PHE A 621 -32.72 12.52 -26.13
CA PHE A 621 -31.77 13.63 -26.22
C PHE A 621 -30.70 13.36 -27.27
N GLY A 622 -30.85 13.99 -28.45
CA GLY A 622 -29.77 14.10 -29.42
C GLY A 622 -28.62 14.93 -28.85
N LEU A 623 -27.50 14.26 -28.54
CA LEU A 623 -26.09 14.71 -28.49
C LEU A 623 -25.67 16.03 -27.82
N ASN A 624 -26.51 16.84 -27.16
CA ASN A 624 -26.10 18.18 -26.70
C ASN A 624 -26.04 18.45 -25.17
N SER A 625 -26.18 17.42 -24.31
CA SER A 625 -25.74 17.47 -22.90
C SER A 625 -26.02 16.10 -22.25
N PRO A 626 -25.05 15.36 -21.70
CA PRO A 626 -25.37 14.17 -20.92
C PRO A 626 -26.14 14.61 -19.67
N ASP A 627 -27.39 14.16 -19.55
CA ASP A 627 -28.20 14.27 -18.34
C ASP A 627 -27.43 13.65 -17.17
N SER A 628 -27.39 14.30 -16.01
CA SER A 628 -26.80 13.75 -14.79
C SER A 628 -27.32 12.34 -14.48
N ARG A 629 -28.61 12.08 -14.74
CA ARG A 629 -29.21 10.75 -14.56
C ARG A 629 -28.60 9.70 -15.50
N MET A 630 -28.22 10.08 -16.72
CA MET A 630 -27.60 9.17 -17.68
C MET A 630 -26.20 8.75 -17.21
N LEU A 631 -25.44 9.67 -16.61
CA LEU A 631 -24.12 9.37 -16.06
C LEU A 631 -24.21 8.44 -14.85
N ASP A 632 -25.17 8.67 -13.95
CA ASP A 632 -25.43 7.80 -12.79
C ASP A 632 -25.75 6.36 -13.24
N LEU A 633 -26.61 6.21 -14.25
CA LEU A 633 -26.99 4.90 -14.78
C LEU A 633 -25.83 4.20 -15.50
N LEU A 634 -24.94 4.95 -16.15
CA LEU A 634 -23.73 4.35 -16.72
C LEU A 634 -22.87 3.77 -15.60
N GLU A 635 -22.69 4.49 -14.49
CA GLU A 635 -21.94 3.99 -13.33
C GLU A 635 -22.55 2.74 -12.72
N ASP A 636 -23.85 2.76 -12.42
CA ASP A 636 -24.60 1.59 -11.93
C ASP A 636 -24.42 0.39 -12.87
N LYS A 637 -24.57 0.61 -14.19
CA LYS A 637 -24.37 -0.43 -15.21
C LYS A 637 -22.97 -1.03 -15.10
N HIS A 638 -21.93 -0.21 -15.00
CA HIS A 638 -20.55 -0.68 -14.93
C HIS A 638 -20.26 -1.42 -13.61
N LEU A 639 -20.78 -0.92 -12.50
CA LEU A 639 -20.66 -1.53 -11.17
C LEU A 639 -21.36 -2.89 -11.10
N TYR A 640 -22.62 -2.99 -11.54
CA TYR A 640 -23.36 -4.25 -11.55
C TYR A 640 -22.72 -5.28 -12.48
N ARG A 641 -22.24 -4.84 -13.65
CA ARG A 641 -21.52 -5.70 -14.59
C ARG A 641 -20.29 -6.35 -13.97
N LYS A 642 -19.51 -5.58 -13.21
CA LYS A 642 -18.32 -6.08 -12.52
C LYS A 642 -18.69 -7.22 -11.56
N HIS A 643 -19.70 -7.00 -10.73
CA HIS A 643 -20.16 -7.99 -9.77
C HIS A 643 -20.73 -9.24 -10.46
N LEU A 644 -21.44 -9.08 -11.58
CA LEU A 644 -21.92 -10.19 -12.41
C LEU A 644 -20.77 -11.02 -12.98
N ILE A 645 -19.75 -10.38 -13.55
CA ILE A 645 -18.57 -11.09 -14.08
C ILE A 645 -17.89 -11.89 -12.97
N HIS A 646 -17.72 -11.30 -11.78
CA HIS A 646 -17.13 -11.99 -10.64
C HIS A 646 -17.99 -13.17 -10.16
N GLN A 647 -19.31 -13.00 -10.05
CA GLN A 647 -20.25 -14.08 -9.69
C GLN A 647 -20.15 -15.24 -10.69
N TRP A 648 -20.18 -14.95 -11.99
CA TRP A 648 -20.08 -15.98 -13.02
C TRP A 648 -18.71 -16.63 -13.10
N TRP A 649 -17.63 -15.91 -12.76
CA TRP A 649 -16.29 -16.48 -12.70
C TRP A 649 -16.24 -17.59 -11.64
N ASN A 650 -16.78 -17.33 -10.46
CA ASN A 650 -16.81 -18.28 -9.35
C ASN A 650 -17.74 -19.48 -9.62
N SER A 651 -18.79 -19.27 -10.41
CA SER A 651 -19.70 -20.36 -10.81
C SER A 651 -19.26 -21.12 -12.07
N GLY A 652 -18.11 -20.78 -12.67
CA GLY A 652 -17.62 -21.43 -13.90
C GLY A 652 -18.37 -21.06 -15.19
N ASN A 653 -19.19 -20.00 -15.18
CA ASN A 653 -20.06 -19.59 -16.30
C ASN A 653 -19.33 -18.72 -17.35
N GLN A 654 -18.22 -19.21 -17.89
CA GLN A 654 -17.36 -18.45 -18.81
C GLN A 654 -18.08 -17.96 -20.09
N SER A 655 -19.03 -18.74 -20.64
CA SER A 655 -19.79 -18.33 -21.83
C SER A 655 -20.68 -17.11 -21.60
N GLN A 656 -21.22 -16.94 -20.38
CA GLN A 656 -22.01 -15.75 -20.04
C GLN A 656 -21.13 -14.51 -19.95
N ILE A 657 -19.93 -14.65 -19.38
CA ILE A 657 -18.91 -13.57 -19.30
C ILE A 657 -18.51 -13.13 -20.72
N GLU A 658 -18.16 -14.08 -21.60
CA GLU A 658 -17.76 -13.77 -22.98
C GLU A 658 -18.90 -13.05 -23.74
N ALA A 659 -20.14 -13.52 -23.60
CA ALA A 659 -21.30 -12.91 -24.25
C ALA A 659 -21.62 -11.50 -23.73
N LEU A 660 -21.43 -11.26 -22.43
CA LEU A 660 -21.59 -9.95 -21.80
C LEU A 660 -20.53 -8.96 -22.27
N LEU A 661 -19.26 -9.37 -22.28
CA LEU A 661 -18.14 -8.52 -22.68
C LEU A 661 -18.16 -8.19 -24.18
N LYS A 662 -18.58 -9.12 -25.05
CA LYS A 662 -18.75 -8.85 -26.50
C LYS A 662 -19.77 -7.77 -26.83
N LYS A 663 -20.78 -7.58 -25.97
CA LYS A 663 -21.81 -6.54 -26.12
C LYS A 663 -21.33 -5.17 -25.65
N ASP A 664 -20.23 -5.10 -24.92
CA ASP A 664 -19.67 -3.84 -24.47
C ASP A 664 -18.64 -3.30 -25.46
N HIS A 665 -19.10 -2.37 -26.31
CA HIS A 665 -18.27 -1.69 -27.29
C HIS A 665 -17.49 -0.49 -26.72
N SER A 666 -17.45 -0.30 -25.40
CA SER A 666 -16.56 0.70 -24.79
C SER A 666 -15.10 0.24 -24.83
N LEU A 667 -14.14 1.17 -24.67
CA LEU A 667 -12.72 0.84 -24.57
C LEU A 667 -12.45 -0.15 -23.41
N ILE A 668 -13.03 0.11 -22.24
CA ILE A 668 -12.93 -0.76 -21.05
C ILE A 668 -13.49 -2.15 -21.36
N GLY A 669 -14.65 -2.25 -22.04
CA GLY A 669 -15.23 -3.52 -22.46
C GLY A 669 -14.32 -4.33 -23.37
N ARG A 670 -13.73 -3.69 -24.37
CA ARG A 670 -12.79 -4.32 -25.30
C ARG A 670 -11.51 -4.79 -24.62
N ARG A 671 -10.94 -3.98 -23.71
CA ARG A 671 -9.77 -4.36 -22.89
C ARG A 671 -10.11 -5.53 -21.97
N ASN A 672 -11.25 -5.49 -21.28
CA ASN A 672 -11.71 -6.60 -20.42
C ASN A 672 -11.96 -7.90 -21.20
N LEU A 673 -12.45 -7.82 -22.44
CA LEU A 673 -12.60 -8.99 -23.31
C LEU A 673 -11.25 -9.61 -23.70
N LEU A 674 -10.23 -8.77 -23.99
CA LEU A 674 -8.86 -9.24 -24.19
C LEU A 674 -8.36 -9.94 -22.93
N GLY A 675 -8.52 -9.31 -21.77
CA GLY A 675 -8.09 -9.87 -20.49
C GLY A 675 -8.77 -11.18 -20.15
N PHE A 676 -10.07 -11.32 -20.45
CA PHE A 676 -10.81 -12.57 -20.33
C PHE A 676 -10.19 -13.69 -21.19
N TYR A 677 -9.85 -13.42 -22.45
CA TYR A 677 -9.23 -14.43 -23.33
C TYR A 677 -7.83 -14.83 -22.87
N LEU A 678 -7.02 -13.87 -22.41
CA LEU A 678 -5.70 -14.12 -21.84
C LEU A 678 -5.82 -15.02 -20.59
N LYS A 679 -6.70 -14.68 -19.65
CA LYS A 679 -6.87 -15.42 -18.39
C LYS A 679 -7.47 -16.83 -18.58
N THR A 680 -8.23 -17.05 -19.65
CA THR A 680 -8.81 -18.36 -20.00
C THR A 680 -7.92 -19.20 -20.93
N GLY A 681 -6.71 -18.72 -21.27
CA GLY A 681 -5.79 -19.43 -22.17
C GLY A 681 -6.22 -19.44 -23.64
N ASN A 682 -7.23 -18.65 -24.03
CA ASN A 682 -7.71 -18.58 -25.41
C ASN A 682 -6.90 -17.58 -26.24
N TYR A 683 -5.62 -17.89 -26.44
CA TYR A 683 -4.67 -16.93 -26.98
C TYR A 683 -4.94 -16.53 -28.43
N THR A 684 -5.59 -17.35 -29.24
CA THR A 684 -5.98 -16.99 -30.61
C THR A 684 -7.07 -15.92 -30.60
N LYS A 685 -8.07 -16.06 -29.73
CA LYS A 685 -9.09 -15.00 -29.56
C LYS A 685 -8.48 -13.74 -28.93
N ALA A 686 -7.52 -13.88 -28.03
CA ALA A 686 -6.78 -12.75 -27.47
C ALA A 686 -6.08 -11.92 -28.56
N GLU A 687 -5.33 -12.55 -29.47
CA GLU A 687 -4.71 -11.86 -30.61
C GLU A 687 -5.70 -11.16 -31.52
N GLN A 688 -6.81 -11.82 -31.84
CA GLN A 688 -7.87 -11.22 -32.66
C GLN A 688 -8.47 -10.00 -31.97
N GLN A 689 -8.73 -10.09 -30.67
CA GLN A 689 -9.24 -8.99 -29.87
C GLN A 689 -8.23 -7.85 -29.75
N MET A 690 -6.95 -8.15 -29.57
CA MET A 690 -5.87 -7.17 -29.49
C MET A 690 -5.75 -6.35 -30.78
N LYS A 691 -5.88 -6.99 -31.95
CA LYS A 691 -5.93 -6.31 -33.27
C LYS A 691 -7.16 -5.42 -33.47
N SER A 692 -8.19 -5.57 -32.65
CA SER A 692 -9.41 -4.76 -32.70
C SER A 692 -9.38 -3.54 -31.76
N LEU A 693 -8.33 -3.42 -30.93
CA LEU A 693 -8.18 -2.28 -30.03
C LEU A 693 -7.86 -0.99 -30.80
N SER A 694 -8.27 0.14 -30.23
CA SER A 694 -7.85 1.46 -30.72
C SER A 694 -6.34 1.62 -30.54
N LEU A 695 -5.72 2.44 -31.37
CA LEU A 695 -4.32 2.91 -31.24
C LEU A 695 -4.25 4.44 -31.37
N GLU A 696 -5.38 5.13 -31.15
CA GLU A 696 -5.51 6.57 -31.36
C GLU A 696 -4.80 7.41 -30.30
N SER A 697 -4.74 6.93 -29.05
CA SER A 697 -4.06 7.61 -27.96
C SER A 697 -2.70 6.99 -27.63
N GLU A 698 -1.82 7.75 -26.99
CA GLU A 698 -0.52 7.26 -26.50
C GLU A 698 -0.72 6.12 -25.48
N ASP A 699 -1.71 6.23 -24.59
CA ASP A 699 -2.06 5.15 -23.66
C ASP A 699 -2.54 3.89 -24.39
N ASP A 700 -3.30 4.02 -25.48
CA ASP A 700 -3.74 2.86 -26.27
C ASP A 700 -2.55 2.13 -26.91
N GLN A 701 -1.58 2.87 -27.43
CA GLN A 701 -0.35 2.32 -28.01
C GLN A 701 0.51 1.65 -26.93
N ALA A 702 0.67 2.29 -25.77
CA ALA A 702 1.38 1.74 -24.62
C ALA A 702 0.69 0.46 -24.12
N PHE A 703 -0.64 0.48 -23.94
CA PHE A 703 -1.40 -0.69 -23.55
C PHE A 703 -1.22 -1.83 -24.55
N TYR A 704 -1.37 -1.57 -25.85
CA TYR A 704 -1.15 -2.57 -26.91
C TYR A 704 0.26 -3.16 -26.83
N TYR A 705 1.28 -2.32 -26.67
CA TYR A 705 2.67 -2.76 -26.55
C TYR A 705 2.88 -3.71 -25.36
N ILE A 706 2.46 -3.29 -24.17
CA ILE A 706 2.55 -4.10 -22.94
C ILE A 706 1.83 -5.44 -23.15
N GLN A 707 0.62 -5.42 -23.73
CA GLN A 707 -0.17 -6.63 -23.91
C GLN A 707 0.43 -7.61 -24.93
N ASN A 708 1.22 -7.16 -25.90
CA ASN A 708 1.97 -8.07 -26.77
C ASN A 708 3.03 -8.85 -25.97
N ILE A 709 3.80 -8.16 -25.11
CA ILE A 709 4.79 -8.83 -24.24
C ILE A 709 4.08 -9.81 -23.29
N VAL A 710 2.95 -9.40 -22.70
CA VAL A 710 2.14 -10.28 -21.84
C VAL A 710 1.67 -11.52 -22.60
N LEU A 711 1.20 -11.37 -23.83
CA LEU A 711 0.76 -12.49 -24.66
C LEU A 711 1.93 -13.45 -24.97
N GLU A 712 3.11 -12.92 -25.32
CA GLU A 712 4.31 -13.73 -25.55
C GLU A 712 4.74 -14.48 -24.28
N TYR A 713 4.69 -13.80 -23.13
CA TYR A 713 4.99 -14.37 -21.83
C TYR A 713 4.02 -15.50 -21.47
N MET A 714 2.70 -15.29 -21.61
CA MET A 714 1.69 -16.30 -21.29
C MET A 714 1.71 -17.52 -22.22
N ARG A 715 2.32 -17.40 -23.40
CA ARG A 715 2.51 -18.50 -24.36
C ARG A 715 3.81 -19.27 -24.18
N ASP A 716 4.65 -18.87 -23.22
CA ASP A 716 6.03 -19.35 -23.10
C ASP A 716 6.83 -19.16 -24.41
N THR A 717 6.51 -18.12 -25.18
CA THR A 717 7.21 -17.75 -26.43
C THR A 717 8.11 -16.53 -26.28
N LEU A 718 8.03 -15.84 -25.14
CA LEU A 718 8.94 -14.76 -24.81
C LEU A 718 10.36 -15.34 -24.66
N PRO A 719 11.41 -14.71 -25.22
CA PRO A 719 12.78 -15.09 -24.93
C PRO A 719 13.05 -15.07 -23.42
N THR A 720 14.07 -15.81 -22.96
CA THR A 720 14.45 -15.89 -21.53
C THR A 720 14.75 -14.53 -20.90
N GLU A 721 15.11 -13.53 -21.71
CA GLU A 721 15.31 -12.15 -21.29
C GLU A 721 14.63 -11.19 -22.28
N LEU A 722 14.21 -10.02 -21.79
CA LEU A 722 13.73 -8.93 -22.64
C LEU A 722 14.85 -8.45 -23.57
N THR A 723 14.54 -8.26 -24.86
CA THR A 723 15.49 -7.62 -25.78
C THR A 723 15.79 -6.18 -25.33
N SER A 724 16.95 -5.62 -25.70
CA SER A 724 17.31 -4.24 -25.35
C SER A 724 16.26 -3.21 -25.80
N SER A 725 15.63 -3.45 -26.96
CA SER A 725 14.53 -2.61 -27.46
C SER A 725 13.27 -2.77 -26.61
N GLN A 726 12.90 -4.01 -26.24
CA GLN A 726 11.74 -4.23 -25.37
C GLN A 726 11.92 -3.62 -24.00
N ARG A 727 13.12 -3.76 -23.44
CA ARG A 727 13.50 -3.18 -22.16
C ARG A 727 13.38 -1.66 -22.18
N SER A 728 13.97 -1.00 -23.19
CA SER A 728 13.95 0.46 -23.31
C SER A 728 12.53 1.01 -23.45
N GLU A 729 11.69 0.37 -24.25
CA GLU A 729 10.31 0.80 -24.46
C GLU A 729 9.42 0.54 -23.24
N LEU A 730 9.60 -0.61 -22.56
CA LEU A 730 8.86 -0.88 -21.34
C LEU A 730 9.23 0.11 -20.23
N ILE A 731 10.51 0.50 -20.15
CA ILE A 731 11.00 1.55 -19.23
C ILE A 731 10.43 2.92 -19.59
N SER A 732 10.39 3.29 -20.87
CA SER A 732 9.84 4.60 -21.31
C SER A 732 8.37 4.74 -20.93
N ILE A 733 7.58 3.67 -21.10
CA ILE A 733 6.18 3.62 -20.66
C ILE A 733 6.08 3.63 -19.12
N ALA A 734 6.96 2.91 -18.44
CA ALA A 734 6.95 2.81 -16.97
C ALA A 734 7.27 4.12 -16.25
N VAL A 735 8.17 4.96 -16.80
CA VAL A 735 8.48 6.30 -16.24
C VAL A 735 7.41 7.34 -16.55
N ASN A 736 6.63 7.16 -17.62
CA ASN A 736 5.62 8.14 -18.03
C ASN A 736 4.37 8.02 -17.15
N GLU A 737 4.41 8.66 -15.99
CA GLU A 737 3.32 8.65 -15.01
C GLU A 737 2.01 9.29 -15.51
N GLU A 738 2.04 10.01 -16.64
CA GLU A 738 0.84 10.53 -17.27
C GLU A 738 0.01 9.44 -17.95
N LEU A 739 0.62 8.32 -18.33
CA LEU A 739 -0.07 7.19 -18.96
C LEU A 739 -0.76 6.33 -17.89
N PRO A 740 -2.08 6.09 -17.99
CA PRO A 740 -2.76 5.10 -17.16
C PRO A 740 -2.10 3.73 -17.17
N SER A 741 -1.61 3.26 -18.33
CA SER A 741 -1.00 1.94 -18.50
C SER A 741 0.44 1.83 -17.95
N SER A 742 1.05 2.93 -17.50
CA SER A 742 2.42 2.93 -16.93
C SER A 742 2.57 1.99 -15.73
N VAL A 743 1.52 1.81 -14.94
CA VAL A 743 1.55 0.89 -13.79
C VAL A 743 1.67 -0.57 -14.20
N TYR A 744 1.06 -0.96 -15.32
CA TYR A 744 1.20 -2.32 -15.85
C TYR A 744 2.60 -2.55 -16.39
N ALA A 745 3.20 -1.54 -17.04
CA ALA A 745 4.59 -1.60 -17.48
C ALA A 745 5.55 -1.75 -16.30
N ARG A 746 5.37 -0.98 -15.22
CA ARG A 746 6.15 -1.10 -13.97
C ARG A 746 6.06 -2.50 -13.37
N ALA A 747 4.83 -3.03 -13.23
CA ALA A 747 4.61 -4.36 -12.68
C ALA A 747 5.21 -5.46 -13.56
N LEU A 748 5.09 -5.34 -14.88
CA LEU A 748 5.63 -6.29 -15.84
C LEU A 748 7.16 -6.24 -15.86
N PHE A 749 7.76 -5.05 -15.83
CA PHE A 749 9.20 -4.86 -15.78
C PHE A 749 9.79 -5.47 -14.50
N ASN A 750 9.23 -5.14 -13.33
CA ASN A 750 9.66 -5.72 -12.05
C ASN A 750 9.56 -7.26 -12.05
N LYS A 751 8.64 -7.81 -12.85
CA LYS A 751 8.46 -9.26 -12.98
C LYS A 751 9.47 -9.92 -13.93
N LEU A 752 9.75 -9.29 -15.07
CA LEU A 752 10.57 -9.86 -16.14
C LEU A 752 12.07 -9.51 -16.02
N ASP A 753 12.40 -8.44 -15.31
CA ASP A 753 13.79 -7.96 -15.08
C ASP A 753 14.03 -7.64 -13.60
N PRO A 754 13.99 -8.64 -12.71
CA PRO A 754 14.12 -8.42 -11.26
C PRO A 754 15.55 -8.03 -10.84
N SER A 755 16.58 -8.31 -11.66
CA SER A 755 17.98 -7.98 -11.36
C SER A 755 18.25 -6.47 -11.37
N SER A 756 17.38 -5.70 -12.03
CA SER A 756 17.43 -4.24 -12.06
C SER A 756 16.89 -3.57 -10.78
N GLY A 757 16.37 -4.35 -9.83
CA GLY A 757 15.71 -3.84 -8.62
C GLY A 757 14.30 -3.30 -8.89
N PRO A 758 13.54 -2.96 -7.83
CA PRO A 758 12.22 -2.37 -7.98
C PRO A 758 12.31 -1.04 -8.72
N PHE A 759 11.56 -0.92 -9.82
CA PHE A 759 11.49 0.30 -10.58
C PHE A 759 10.65 1.36 -9.85
N PHE A 760 11.27 2.49 -9.54
CA PHE A 760 10.61 3.68 -9.00
C PHE A 760 10.68 4.79 -10.06
N PRO A 761 9.55 5.27 -10.61
CA PRO A 761 9.59 6.51 -11.38
C PRO A 761 9.99 7.66 -10.47
N ALA A 762 10.70 8.64 -11.03
CA ALA A 762 10.96 9.89 -10.33
C ALA A 762 9.62 10.54 -9.97
N GLU A 763 9.48 11.01 -8.73
CA GLU A 763 8.26 11.69 -8.30
C GLU A 763 7.94 12.87 -9.21
N PRO A 764 6.66 13.10 -9.56
CA PRO A 764 6.29 14.12 -10.53
C PRO A 764 6.75 15.51 -10.06
N GLY A 765 7.71 16.09 -10.78
CA GLY A 765 8.19 17.46 -10.62
C GLY A 765 7.18 18.53 -11.07
N GLY A 766 5.89 18.31 -10.81
CA GLY A 766 4.78 19.11 -11.35
C GLY A 766 4.38 20.33 -10.54
N PHE A 767 5.07 20.69 -9.46
CA PHE A 767 4.77 21.92 -8.72
C PHE A 767 5.56 23.09 -9.31
N SER A 768 4.92 23.84 -10.21
CA SER A 768 5.44 25.15 -10.58
C SER A 768 5.45 26.06 -9.33
N ASN A 769 6.64 26.30 -8.79
CA ASN A 769 6.88 27.26 -7.72
C ASN A 769 6.61 28.67 -8.27
N ARG A 770 5.38 29.19 -8.16
CA ARG A 770 5.16 30.61 -8.45
C ARG A 770 5.62 31.46 -7.26
N GLN A 771 6.75 32.13 -7.52
CA GLN A 771 7.33 33.29 -6.85
C GLN A 771 8.11 33.06 -5.55
N LYS A 772 9.33 32.52 -5.69
CA LYS A 772 10.48 33.24 -5.15
C LYS A 772 10.97 34.23 -6.21
N ARG A 773 10.89 35.52 -5.90
CA ARG A 773 11.69 36.53 -6.58
C ARG A 773 13.15 36.25 -6.24
N GLU A 774 13.84 35.53 -7.11
CA GLU A 774 15.29 35.53 -7.17
C GLU A 774 15.70 35.92 -8.61
N ALA A 775 16.83 36.62 -8.70
CA ALA A 775 17.28 37.43 -9.83
C ALA A 775 17.49 36.61 -11.13
N PRO A 776 17.54 37.24 -12.31
CA PRO A 776 17.31 36.54 -13.58
C PRO A 776 18.42 35.52 -13.87
N GLU A 777 18.10 34.24 -13.71
CA GLU A 777 18.86 33.13 -14.25
C GLU A 777 18.41 32.87 -15.69
N ASN A 778 19.36 33.00 -16.61
CA ASN A 778 19.16 32.68 -18.02
C ASN A 778 18.93 31.16 -18.18
N THR A 779 17.82 30.84 -18.80
CA THR A 779 17.43 29.52 -19.29
C THR A 779 18.50 28.90 -20.19
N PHE A 780 18.99 27.72 -19.82
CA PHE A 780 19.52 26.76 -20.78
C PHE A 780 18.79 25.41 -20.59
N GLU A 781 17.91 25.13 -21.54
CA GLU A 781 17.33 23.81 -21.78
C GLU A 781 18.44 22.82 -22.19
N ALA A 782 18.69 21.78 -21.39
CA ALA A 782 19.54 20.67 -21.82
C ALA A 782 18.73 19.68 -22.66
N LYS A 783 18.69 19.95 -23.97
CA LYS A 783 18.61 18.89 -24.99
C LYS A 783 19.84 17.98 -24.82
N HIS A 784 19.68 16.79 -24.26
CA HIS A 784 20.71 15.75 -24.37
C HIS A 784 20.61 15.05 -25.73
N ASN A 785 21.02 15.79 -26.75
CA ASN A 785 21.68 15.27 -27.94
C ASN A 785 22.90 16.17 -28.12
N ARG A 786 23.99 15.86 -27.42
CA ARG A 786 25.27 16.57 -27.57
C ARG A 786 26.38 15.53 -27.79
N PRO A 787 27.33 15.79 -28.70
CA PRO A 787 28.39 14.84 -29.05
C PRO A 787 29.35 14.71 -27.86
N GLY A 788 29.27 13.61 -27.12
CA GLY A 788 30.16 13.35 -25.99
C GLY A 788 31.61 13.25 -26.48
N PHE A 789 32.54 13.91 -25.79
CA PHE A 789 33.97 13.71 -26.04
C PHE A 789 34.44 12.37 -25.45
N SER A 790 35.61 11.90 -25.87
CA SER A 790 36.21 10.63 -25.48
C SER A 790 37.66 10.80 -25.02
N LEU A 791 38.07 9.93 -24.10
CA LEU A 791 39.43 9.86 -23.55
C LEU A 791 40.09 8.54 -23.93
N SER A 792 41.34 8.59 -24.41
CA SER A 792 42.12 7.41 -24.74
C SER A 792 43.63 7.65 -24.62
N PRO A 793 44.43 6.70 -24.10
CA PRO A 793 43.99 5.45 -23.45
C PRO A 793 43.43 5.70 -22.04
N VAL A 794 42.50 4.84 -21.61
CA VAL A 794 42.07 4.72 -20.21
C VAL A 794 42.03 3.22 -19.89
N PRO A 795 42.78 2.71 -18.89
CA PRO A 795 43.67 3.44 -17.97
C PRO A 795 44.91 4.05 -18.64
N THR A 796 45.52 5.05 -18.00
CA THR A 796 46.74 5.74 -18.45
C THR A 796 47.70 5.96 -17.27
N SER A 797 48.97 6.32 -17.52
CA SER A 797 49.94 6.63 -16.46
C SER A 797 50.59 8.01 -16.58
N ASP A 798 50.67 8.57 -17.79
CA ASP A 798 51.41 9.80 -18.07
C ASP A 798 50.67 10.76 -19.01
N GLU A 799 49.92 10.25 -19.99
CA GLU A 799 49.19 11.10 -20.95
C GLU A 799 47.77 10.58 -21.27
N VAL A 800 46.79 11.48 -21.42
CA VAL A 800 45.46 11.15 -21.95
C VAL A 800 45.14 11.99 -23.19
N THR A 801 44.66 11.35 -24.25
CA THR A 801 44.20 12.05 -25.46
C THR A 801 42.72 12.34 -25.35
N VAL A 802 42.33 13.59 -25.64
CA VAL A 802 40.93 14.04 -25.60
C VAL A 802 40.42 14.29 -27.02
N THR A 803 39.35 13.60 -27.43
CA THR A 803 38.78 13.67 -28.78
C THR A 803 37.29 13.95 -28.79
N TRP A 804 36.85 14.87 -29.65
CA TRP A 804 35.43 15.23 -29.88
C TRP A 804 35.16 15.55 -31.36
N GLU A 805 33.89 15.63 -31.77
CA GLU A 805 33.50 15.96 -33.15
C GLU A 805 33.98 17.37 -33.56
N THR A 806 34.46 17.53 -34.80
CA THR A 806 35.24 18.69 -35.28
C THR A 806 34.53 20.04 -35.25
N ASP A 807 33.24 20.06 -34.92
CA ASP A 807 32.36 21.22 -35.02
C ASP A 807 32.12 21.87 -33.64
N VAL A 808 32.74 21.33 -32.57
CA VAL A 808 32.64 21.85 -31.20
C VAL A 808 33.92 22.63 -30.82
N VAL A 809 33.74 23.85 -30.35
CA VAL A 809 34.81 24.71 -29.84
C VAL A 809 34.90 24.54 -28.31
N VAL A 810 36.05 24.03 -27.86
CA VAL A 810 36.36 23.86 -26.43
C VAL A 810 37.18 25.07 -25.98
N GLU A 811 36.67 25.81 -25.01
CA GLU A 811 37.40 26.93 -24.42
C GLU A 811 38.51 26.39 -23.51
N GLY A 812 38.20 25.44 -22.63
CA GLY A 812 39.19 24.94 -21.68
C GLY A 812 38.82 23.60 -21.07
N TYR A 813 39.67 23.13 -20.16
CA TYR A 813 39.39 21.93 -19.36
C TYR A 813 39.79 22.12 -17.92
N SER A 814 39.18 21.35 -17.03
CA SER A 814 39.59 21.21 -15.63
C SER A 814 39.57 19.74 -15.22
N ILE A 815 40.52 19.33 -14.38
CA ILE A 815 40.59 17.97 -13.80
C ILE A 815 40.31 18.06 -12.31
N TYR A 816 39.47 17.15 -11.81
CA TYR A 816 39.06 17.05 -10.42
C TYR A 816 39.38 15.66 -9.86
N ASP A 817 39.64 15.60 -8.55
CA ASP A 817 39.63 14.34 -7.81
C ASP A 817 38.20 13.84 -7.50
N ILE A 818 38.09 12.66 -6.91
CA ILE A 818 36.81 12.07 -6.50
C ILE A 818 36.08 12.83 -5.38
N HIS A 819 36.76 13.76 -4.70
CA HIS A 819 36.18 14.60 -3.66
C HIS A 819 35.74 15.97 -4.23
N GLY A 820 35.90 16.19 -5.54
CA GLY A 820 35.52 17.41 -6.24
C GLY A 820 36.54 18.54 -6.13
N GLN A 821 37.75 18.28 -5.64
CA GLN A 821 38.83 19.27 -5.62
C GLN A 821 39.42 19.41 -7.02
N GLN A 822 39.45 20.65 -7.54
CA GLN A 822 40.08 20.95 -8.83
C GLN A 822 41.60 20.89 -8.70
N LEU A 823 42.22 19.98 -9.45
CA LEU A 823 43.66 19.74 -9.44
C LEU A 823 44.39 20.51 -10.55
N GLN A 824 43.74 20.65 -11.71
CA GLN A 824 44.31 21.32 -12.88
C GLN A 824 43.22 22.03 -13.67
N SER A 825 43.56 23.16 -14.30
CA SER A 825 42.69 23.83 -15.27
C SER A 825 43.49 24.66 -16.26
N ARG A 826 43.02 24.74 -17.51
CA ARG A 826 43.54 25.65 -18.54
C ARG A 826 42.40 26.21 -19.37
N GLU A 827 42.46 27.51 -19.64
CA GLU A 827 41.33 28.24 -20.21
C GLU A 827 41.35 28.41 -21.73
N LEU A 828 42.42 28.06 -22.47
CA LEU A 828 42.48 28.17 -23.95
C LEU A 828 43.55 27.26 -24.58
N GLY A 829 43.26 26.66 -25.75
CA GLY A 829 44.27 26.07 -26.65
C GLY A 829 44.16 24.56 -26.97
N LEU A 830 43.05 23.90 -26.69
CA LEU A 830 42.85 22.49 -27.03
C LEU A 830 42.17 22.31 -28.40
N SER A 831 42.84 21.58 -29.29
CA SER A 831 42.22 21.01 -30.50
C SER A 831 41.79 19.56 -30.27
N SER A 832 40.76 19.08 -30.98
CA SER A 832 40.38 17.67 -30.90
C SER A 832 41.57 16.77 -31.23
N GLY A 833 41.86 15.78 -30.38
CA GLY A 833 43.06 14.95 -30.46
C GLY A 833 44.28 15.47 -29.69
N SER A 834 44.13 16.53 -28.90
CA SER A 834 45.20 17.02 -28.03
C SER A 834 45.54 16.00 -26.94
N ARG A 835 46.82 15.90 -26.62
CA ARG A 835 47.33 15.09 -25.50
C ARG A 835 47.50 15.97 -24.27
N LEU A 836 46.99 15.49 -23.15
CA LEU A 836 47.12 16.10 -21.85
C LEU A 836 48.14 15.32 -21.03
N ASP A 837 49.21 15.99 -20.62
CA ASP A 837 50.16 15.47 -19.63
C ASP A 837 49.49 15.47 -18.25
N ILE A 838 49.46 14.30 -17.64
CA ILE A 838 48.86 14.00 -16.33
C ILE A 838 49.87 13.29 -15.42
N SER A 839 51.15 13.28 -15.77
CA SER A 839 52.21 12.55 -15.05
C SER A 839 52.37 12.98 -13.58
N ASP A 840 51.92 14.19 -13.23
CA ASP A 840 51.91 14.72 -11.87
C ASP A 840 50.71 14.22 -11.02
N LEU A 841 49.74 13.50 -11.61
CA LEU A 841 48.59 12.96 -10.89
C LEU A 841 48.94 11.59 -10.25
N PRO A 842 48.71 11.40 -8.93
CA PRO A 842 48.86 10.09 -8.29
C PRO A 842 47.94 9.03 -8.90
N ALA A 843 48.29 7.75 -8.74
CA ALA A 843 47.42 6.65 -9.13
C ALA A 843 46.03 6.77 -8.45
N GLY A 844 44.96 6.76 -9.24
CA GLY A 844 43.61 7.07 -8.75
C GLY A 844 42.60 7.35 -9.86
N MET A 845 41.35 7.62 -9.46
CA MET A 845 40.26 7.98 -10.36
C MET A 845 40.08 9.49 -10.39
N TYR A 846 39.91 10.05 -11.59
CA TYR A 846 39.75 11.49 -11.79
C TYR A 846 38.60 11.79 -12.76
N ILE A 847 38.10 13.03 -12.68
CA ILE A 847 37.07 13.55 -13.59
C ILE A 847 37.68 14.70 -14.37
N ILE A 848 37.65 14.64 -15.69
CA ILE A 848 37.95 15.79 -16.55
C ILE A 848 36.65 16.42 -17.04
N ALA A 849 36.61 17.74 -16.99
CA ALA A 849 35.50 18.57 -17.43
C ALA A 849 35.97 19.49 -18.56
N LEU A 850 35.35 19.41 -19.73
CA LEU A 850 35.58 20.35 -20.84
C LEU A 850 34.55 21.46 -20.78
N LYS A 851 35.01 22.71 -20.85
CA LYS A 851 34.16 23.89 -20.96
C LYS A 851 34.01 24.25 -22.44
N LEU A 852 32.77 24.26 -22.92
CA LEU A 852 32.44 24.61 -24.30
C LEU A 852 32.12 26.11 -24.42
N GLU A 853 32.22 26.65 -25.63
CA GLU A 853 31.95 28.08 -25.94
C GLU A 853 30.52 28.53 -25.54
N ASP A 854 29.54 27.62 -25.53
CA ASP A 854 28.17 27.93 -25.10
C ASP A 854 28.00 27.98 -23.55
N GLY A 855 29.11 27.87 -22.81
CA GLY A 855 29.14 27.89 -21.35
C GLY A 855 28.79 26.55 -20.69
N SER A 856 28.41 25.53 -21.48
CA SER A 856 28.16 24.19 -20.94
C SER A 856 29.46 23.48 -20.57
N ILE A 857 29.32 22.51 -19.66
CA ILE A 857 30.43 21.68 -19.20
C ILE A 857 30.07 20.22 -19.49
N ASP A 858 30.94 19.53 -20.22
CA ASP A 858 30.84 18.08 -20.43
C ASP A 858 31.90 17.38 -19.59
N THR A 859 31.60 16.20 -19.04
CA THR A 859 32.51 15.51 -18.09
C THR A 859 32.71 14.05 -18.41
N GLN A 860 33.94 13.56 -18.19
CA GLN A 860 34.27 12.14 -18.34
C GLN A 860 35.25 11.68 -17.26
N LYS A 861 35.14 10.41 -16.87
CA LYS A 861 36.00 9.80 -15.84
C LYS A 861 37.18 9.08 -16.49
N PHE A 862 38.37 9.14 -15.87
CA PHE A 862 39.52 8.35 -16.26
C PHE A 862 40.32 7.85 -15.04
N ILE A 863 41.16 6.84 -15.25
CA ILE A 863 41.95 6.17 -14.21
C ILE A 863 43.43 6.34 -14.54
N VAL A 864 44.22 6.81 -13.56
CA VAL A 864 45.68 6.90 -13.60
C VAL A 864 46.27 5.70 -12.85
N GLN A 865 47.23 5.00 -13.45
CA GLN A 865 47.93 3.83 -12.90
C GLN A 865 49.32 4.15 -12.38
#